data_AF-A0A177NKH6-F1
#
_entry.id   AF-A0A177NKH6-F1
#
_cell.length_a   1.000
_cell.length_b   1.000
_cell.length_c   1.000
_cell.angle_alpha   90.00
_cell.angle_beta   90.00
_cell.angle_gamma   90.00
#
_symmetry.space_group_name_H-M   'P 1'
#
loop_
_entity.id
_entity.type
_entity.pdbx_description
1 polymer ?
#
loop_
_entity_poly.entity_id
_entity_poly.type
_entity_poly.pdbx_seq_one_letter_code
_entity_poly.pdbx_strand_id
1 'polypeptide(L)'
;MLGKKVLNNVYWHYSLTDSQHYEIQQTVKAAEILAHLKPGLDYNVIKYDGKSSMLSLLWYPNFFEEPFPALETSFRIDLTTQRVEKRSYQTSLNPPILHRKELLLSRDAPNYQQFTQLTETAEQLGLFDDTIRIGFKQAWDALIREKGFQIIDYQFLPIGNDESTDSLTFESIESTSISRHLTALSRSNLSAPMQCLARHGFLGGSLTVFDYGCGKGDDIRNLSANAIPVSGWDPHYAADQPKQAADIVNLGFVINVIENYQERLEALRGAYNLANQVLVVSAMLFNQNAFKGQAFNDGVITQRNTFQKYYTQSELKEFLTGSLETDAIPVAPGIFFVFKNQDAEQRFLLGRQRGQSNVLRLSHRPATPAEPKLSRNEKKYLAYNHLIDPLWQKILELGRLPDKSEIDSLIELTEAFGNISKAIRFTLENNEEALFEHARQSKIEDLITYFALQAFSKRKPYKHLESGLQKDIKAFFGDHQNAIETARSILFKISNAELIAEACQHATEQGLGFLDEGEALHLHTSMVQELPALLRIYIGCATILYGDIEQTDLIKIHIQSGKLSLMRYDDFENQPIPRLLERVKINLREQTFDLYEYGDAFVPTNLYLKSRFINEEFPHFANQLNFDEQLKALNLFDLSGYGPQPEEFRQTLALARWEIDDFELIRSRSIPDLDVPCGQYFTYRQLIECGETQARIGLPNLPKEADSYNALFELATKILDPLIDYYGMIKLTYGFCSPELSRHIKVRIAPKLDQHAAHELNRMGKPVCPRLGAAVDFIVEGEDMKEVAYWIMANLPFDRLYFYGPDRPIHISYSAASNAEAWELRSLCNGKIVPRSFKLASAIPTPMSNFQNEI
;
A
#
# COMPACT_ATOMS: atom_id res chain seq x y z
N MET A 1 2.76 25.48 -22.04
CA MET A 1 1.66 24.73 -21.40
C MET A 1 1.12 25.50 -20.22
N LEU A 2 -0.17 25.78 -20.24
CA LEU A 2 -0.92 26.44 -19.17
C LEU A 2 -1.44 25.38 -18.19
N GLY A 3 -1.52 25.70 -16.90
CA GLY A 3 -2.02 24.80 -15.85
C GLY A 3 -1.00 24.49 -14.75
N LYS A 4 -1.42 23.67 -13.79
CA LYS A 4 -0.63 23.24 -12.63
C LYS A 4 0.44 22.24 -13.07
N LYS A 5 1.70 22.51 -12.76
CA LYS A 5 2.82 21.60 -13.04
C LYS A 5 3.15 20.77 -11.80
N VAL A 6 3.21 19.45 -11.94
CA VAL A 6 3.63 18.51 -10.89
C VAL A 6 4.57 17.49 -11.53
N LEU A 7 5.85 17.51 -11.15
CA LEU A 7 6.90 16.69 -11.78
C LEU A 7 6.89 16.86 -13.32
N ASN A 8 6.69 15.76 -14.06
CA ASN A 8 6.61 15.76 -15.54
C ASN A 8 5.20 16.04 -16.07
N ASN A 9 4.20 16.15 -15.20
CA ASN A 9 2.80 16.27 -15.58
C ASN A 9 2.30 17.72 -15.52
N VAL A 10 1.43 18.07 -16.45
CA VAL A 10 0.68 19.33 -16.43
C VAL A 10 -0.81 19.03 -16.31
N TYR A 11 -1.48 19.70 -15.39
CA TYR A 11 -2.90 19.54 -15.11
C TYR A 11 -3.65 20.82 -15.44
N TRP A 12 -4.76 20.70 -16.18
CA TRP A 12 -5.65 21.84 -16.46
C TRP A 12 -7.11 21.41 -16.56
N HIS A 13 -8.01 22.34 -16.29
CA HIS A 13 -9.44 22.15 -16.54
C HIS A 13 -9.74 22.23 -18.05
N TYR A 14 -10.66 21.44 -18.57
CA TYR A 14 -10.92 21.32 -20.01
C TYR A 14 -11.21 22.65 -20.73
N SER A 15 -11.75 23.64 -20.00
CA SER A 15 -11.96 24.99 -20.51
C SER A 15 -10.69 25.72 -20.96
N LEU A 16 -9.50 25.27 -20.53
CA LEU A 16 -8.21 25.81 -20.96
C LEU A 16 -7.61 25.11 -22.18
N THR A 17 -8.23 24.02 -22.67
CA THR A 17 -7.66 23.22 -23.77
C THR A 17 -7.47 24.06 -25.04
N ASP A 18 -8.44 24.91 -25.39
CA ASP A 18 -8.36 25.79 -26.58
C ASP A 18 -7.23 26.83 -26.50
N SER A 19 -6.73 27.09 -25.29
CA SER A 19 -5.60 28.01 -25.04
C SER A 19 -4.24 27.30 -25.01
N GLN A 20 -4.20 25.96 -25.11
CA GLN A 20 -2.95 25.20 -25.22
C GLN A 20 -2.37 25.28 -26.64
N HIS A 21 -1.13 24.84 -26.83
CA HIS A 21 -0.54 24.72 -28.16
C HIS A 21 -1.31 23.72 -29.02
N TYR A 22 -1.37 23.96 -30.34
CA TYR A 22 -2.14 23.17 -31.29
C TYR A 22 -1.86 21.66 -31.22
N GLU A 23 -0.59 21.25 -31.08
CA GLU A 23 -0.20 19.84 -30.98
C GLU A 23 -0.81 19.13 -29.77
N ILE A 24 -0.90 19.84 -28.64
CA ILE A 24 -1.51 19.32 -27.40
C ILE A 24 -3.02 19.18 -27.59
N GLN A 25 -3.66 20.15 -28.24
CA GLN A 25 -5.09 20.08 -28.56
C GLN A 25 -5.42 18.85 -29.42
N GLN A 26 -4.60 18.58 -30.45
CA GLN A 26 -4.76 17.39 -31.29
C GLN A 26 -4.56 16.10 -30.50
N THR A 27 -3.60 16.08 -29.59
CA THR A 27 -3.33 14.92 -28.72
C THR A 27 -4.52 14.62 -27.81
N VAL A 28 -5.09 15.64 -27.16
CA VAL A 28 -6.31 15.50 -26.34
C VAL A 28 -7.48 15.04 -27.20
N LYS A 29 -7.66 15.59 -28.40
CA LYS A 29 -8.74 15.19 -29.31
C LYS A 29 -8.63 13.72 -29.74
N ALA A 30 -7.42 13.25 -30.02
CA ALA A 30 -7.17 11.85 -30.35
C ALA A 30 -7.56 10.92 -29.18
N ALA A 31 -7.20 11.32 -27.95
CA ALA A 31 -7.57 10.58 -26.75
C ALA A 31 -9.09 10.56 -26.49
N GLU A 32 -9.79 11.68 -26.70
CA GLU A 32 -11.26 11.74 -26.63
C GLU A 32 -11.93 10.78 -27.61
N ILE A 33 -11.43 10.72 -28.85
CA ILE A 33 -11.96 9.83 -29.89
C ILE A 33 -11.72 8.37 -29.52
N LEU A 34 -10.50 8.04 -29.09
CA LEU A 34 -10.11 6.68 -28.72
C LEU A 34 -10.90 6.16 -27.51
N ALA A 35 -11.11 7.00 -26.49
CA ALA A 35 -11.85 6.62 -25.28
C ALA A 35 -13.37 6.83 -25.40
N HIS A 36 -13.86 7.41 -26.50
CA HIS A 36 -15.25 7.80 -26.69
C HIS A 36 -15.82 8.75 -25.61
N LEU A 37 -15.00 9.73 -25.18
CA LEU A 37 -15.34 10.66 -24.09
C LEU A 37 -15.57 12.08 -24.58
N LYS A 38 -16.38 12.84 -23.85
CA LYS A 38 -16.71 14.23 -24.12
C LYS A 38 -16.30 15.16 -22.96
N PRO A 39 -15.66 16.31 -23.25
CA PRO A 39 -15.29 17.28 -22.23
C PRO A 39 -16.53 17.91 -21.58
N GLY A 40 -16.46 18.11 -20.26
CA GLY A 40 -17.54 18.70 -19.46
C GLY A 40 -18.71 17.76 -19.15
N LEU A 41 -18.73 16.56 -19.74
CA LEU A 41 -19.72 15.51 -19.46
C LEU A 41 -19.07 14.29 -18.81
N ASP A 42 -17.99 13.77 -19.43
CA ASP A 42 -17.33 12.55 -19.00
C ASP A 42 -16.00 12.81 -18.28
N TYR A 43 -15.42 14.00 -18.46
CA TYR A 43 -14.22 14.45 -17.79
C TYR A 43 -14.18 15.98 -17.70
N ASN A 44 -13.50 16.54 -16.71
CA ASN A 44 -13.31 17.99 -16.57
C ASN A 44 -11.87 18.43 -16.32
N VAL A 45 -10.96 17.51 -15.98
CA VAL A 45 -9.53 17.79 -15.80
C VAL A 45 -8.69 16.88 -16.71
N ILE A 46 -7.67 17.44 -17.34
CA ILE A 46 -6.66 16.73 -18.12
C ILE A 46 -5.38 16.67 -17.31
N LYS A 47 -4.77 15.48 -17.19
CA LYS A 47 -3.39 15.27 -16.76
C LYS A 47 -2.58 14.88 -18.00
N TYR A 48 -1.65 15.71 -18.41
CA TYR A 48 -0.82 15.47 -19.58
C TYR A 48 0.62 15.21 -19.16
N ASP A 49 1.20 14.10 -19.61
CA ASP A 49 2.62 13.82 -19.41
C ASP A 49 3.43 14.52 -20.50
N GLY A 50 4.34 15.42 -20.12
CA GLY A 50 5.18 16.14 -21.07
C GLY A 50 6.29 15.30 -21.71
N LYS A 51 6.51 14.06 -21.26
CA LYS A 51 7.60 13.19 -21.73
C LYS A 51 7.13 11.90 -22.42
N SER A 52 5.88 11.49 -22.21
CA SER A 52 5.32 10.29 -22.81
C SER A 52 4.10 10.58 -23.67
N SER A 53 3.69 9.62 -24.49
CA SER A 53 2.45 9.66 -25.27
C SER A 53 1.20 9.35 -24.42
N MET A 54 1.34 9.32 -23.09
CA MET A 54 0.23 9.06 -22.18
C MET A 54 -0.41 10.35 -21.68
N LEU A 55 -1.73 10.31 -21.53
CA LEU A 55 -2.49 11.34 -20.81
C LEU A 55 -3.60 10.70 -20.00
N SER A 56 -4.14 11.42 -19.03
CA SER A 56 -5.31 10.99 -18.26
C SER A 56 -6.40 12.03 -18.30
N LEU A 57 -7.64 11.56 -18.48
CA LEU A 57 -8.85 12.35 -18.42
C LEU A 57 -9.57 12.03 -17.10
N LEU A 58 -9.80 13.05 -16.29
CA LEU A 58 -10.22 12.93 -14.90
C LEU A 58 -11.59 13.61 -14.71
N TRP A 59 -12.49 12.93 -14.02
CA TRP A 59 -13.81 13.43 -13.66
C TRP A 59 -13.90 13.73 -12.16
N TYR A 60 -13.99 15.02 -11.85
CA TYR A 60 -14.28 15.52 -10.51
C TYR A 60 -15.72 16.05 -10.47
N PRO A 61 -16.72 15.29 -9.98
CA PRO A 61 -18.07 15.81 -9.83
C PRO A 61 -18.06 17.08 -8.95
N ASN A 62 -19.03 17.97 -9.16
CA ASN A 62 -19.18 19.20 -8.37
C ASN A 62 -17.90 20.05 -8.30
N PHE A 63 -17.10 20.06 -9.38
CA PHE A 63 -15.78 20.71 -9.42
C PHE A 63 -15.81 22.18 -8.96
N PHE A 64 -16.89 22.90 -9.23
CA PHE A 64 -17.03 24.31 -8.86
C PHE A 64 -17.68 24.52 -7.49
N GLU A 65 -18.43 23.54 -7.00
CA GLU A 65 -19.28 23.60 -5.82
C GLU A 65 -18.60 23.07 -4.57
N GLU A 66 -17.74 22.06 -4.67
CA GLU A 66 -17.02 21.48 -3.52
C GLU A 66 -15.63 22.12 -3.33
N PRO A 67 -15.19 22.43 -2.08
CA PRO A 67 -13.89 23.06 -1.85
C PRO A 67 -12.72 22.20 -2.31
N PHE A 68 -12.77 20.90 -2.04
CA PHE A 68 -11.75 19.91 -2.39
C PHE A 68 -12.44 18.69 -3.01
N PRO A 69 -12.83 18.75 -4.29
CA PRO A 69 -13.64 17.70 -4.91
C PRO A 69 -12.84 16.40 -5.00
N ALA A 70 -13.53 15.29 -4.74
CA ALA A 70 -12.98 13.95 -4.90
C ALA A 70 -12.99 13.54 -6.38
N LEU A 71 -11.96 12.80 -6.79
CA LEU A 71 -11.91 12.16 -8.09
C LEU A 71 -12.91 11.00 -8.11
N GLU A 72 -13.82 10.99 -9.08
CA GLU A 72 -14.81 9.92 -9.21
C GLU A 72 -14.41 8.90 -10.26
N THR A 73 -13.88 9.34 -11.41
CA THR A 73 -13.42 8.45 -12.48
C THR A 73 -12.16 9.00 -13.14
N SER A 74 -11.23 8.12 -13.49
CA SER A 74 -10.06 8.44 -14.29
C SER A 74 -9.92 7.49 -15.47
N PHE A 75 -9.60 8.05 -16.63
CA PHE A 75 -9.24 7.30 -17.83
C PHE A 75 -7.79 7.58 -18.15
N ARG A 76 -6.93 6.57 -18.07
CA ARG A 76 -5.54 6.64 -18.53
C ARG A 76 -5.48 6.12 -19.96
N ILE A 77 -4.92 6.95 -20.85
CA ILE A 77 -4.96 6.71 -22.28
C ILE A 77 -3.52 6.72 -22.78
N ASP A 78 -3.12 5.63 -23.41
CA ASP A 78 -1.86 5.50 -24.13
C ASP A 78 -2.16 5.50 -25.62
N LEU A 79 -1.76 6.57 -26.30
CA LEU A 79 -2.01 6.75 -27.73
C LEU A 79 -1.08 5.89 -28.60
N THR A 80 0.05 5.43 -28.07
CA THR A 80 0.99 4.58 -28.82
C THR A 80 0.48 3.14 -28.87
N THR A 81 0.02 2.61 -27.74
CA THR A 81 -0.56 1.26 -27.66
C THR A 81 -2.06 1.23 -27.98
N GLN A 82 -2.69 2.40 -28.17
CA GLN A 82 -4.14 2.57 -28.33
C GLN A 82 -4.95 1.98 -27.17
N ARG A 83 -4.39 2.03 -25.96
CA ARG A 83 -4.98 1.46 -24.75
C ARG A 83 -5.72 2.52 -23.95
N VAL A 84 -6.88 2.13 -23.42
CA VAL A 84 -7.69 2.93 -22.50
C VAL A 84 -7.92 2.12 -21.23
N GLU A 85 -7.39 2.61 -20.11
CA GLU A 85 -7.61 2.04 -18.79
C GLU A 85 -8.57 2.94 -18.02
N LYS A 86 -9.70 2.38 -17.58
CA LYS A 86 -10.65 3.07 -16.72
C LYS A 86 -10.39 2.69 -15.27
N ARG A 87 -10.53 3.66 -14.38
CA ARG A 87 -10.55 3.47 -12.93
C ARG A 87 -11.68 4.31 -12.32
N SER A 88 -12.57 3.65 -11.60
CA SER A 88 -13.66 4.24 -10.82
C SER A 88 -13.26 4.33 -9.36
N TYR A 89 -13.62 5.44 -8.71
CA TYR A 89 -13.48 5.67 -7.27
C TYR A 89 -14.83 5.91 -6.59
N GLN A 90 -15.95 5.71 -7.31
CA GLN A 90 -17.31 5.92 -6.78
C GLN A 90 -17.59 5.16 -5.48
N THR A 91 -16.98 3.98 -5.33
CA THR A 91 -17.14 3.09 -4.17
C THR A 91 -15.97 3.19 -3.18
N SER A 92 -14.98 4.04 -3.47
CA SER A 92 -13.80 4.24 -2.64
C SER A 92 -14.15 5.06 -1.40
N LEU A 93 -13.71 4.61 -0.23
CA LEU A 93 -13.78 5.38 1.01
C LEU A 93 -12.70 6.45 1.11
N ASN A 94 -11.62 6.31 0.34
CA ASN A 94 -10.45 7.18 0.40
C ASN A 94 -10.05 7.69 -1.00
N PRO A 95 -10.98 8.25 -1.80
CA PRO A 95 -10.67 8.67 -3.16
C PRO A 95 -9.61 9.78 -3.19
N PRO A 96 -8.85 9.91 -4.29
CA PRO A 96 -7.96 11.06 -4.50
C PRO A 96 -8.73 12.37 -4.47
N ILE A 97 -8.16 13.43 -3.92
CA ILE A 97 -8.80 14.75 -3.84
C ILE A 97 -8.02 15.84 -4.56
N LEU A 98 -8.74 16.82 -5.10
CA LEU A 98 -8.14 17.96 -5.78
C LEU A 98 -7.99 19.16 -4.85
N HIS A 99 -6.74 19.44 -4.48
CA HIS A 99 -6.41 20.52 -3.54
C HIS A 99 -6.43 21.92 -4.14
N ARG A 100 -5.73 22.13 -5.25
CA ARG A 100 -5.40 23.47 -5.80
C ARG A 100 -6.08 23.69 -7.14
N LYS A 101 -7.40 23.90 -7.12
CA LYS A 101 -8.23 24.09 -8.32
C LYS A 101 -7.95 25.40 -9.04
N GLU A 102 -7.55 26.43 -8.31
CA GLU A 102 -7.21 27.74 -8.85
C GLU A 102 -6.09 27.64 -9.89
N LEU A 103 -5.15 26.71 -9.71
CA LEU A 103 -4.03 26.49 -10.65
C LEU A 103 -4.45 25.78 -11.95
N LEU A 104 -5.67 25.24 -12.02
CA LEU A 104 -6.20 24.53 -13.18
C LEU A 104 -7.09 25.43 -14.06
N LEU A 105 -7.40 26.64 -13.61
CA LEU A 105 -8.34 27.58 -14.25
C LEU A 105 -7.63 28.81 -14.81
N SER A 106 -8.33 29.57 -15.67
CA SER A 106 -7.88 30.91 -16.05
C SER A 106 -7.99 31.86 -14.86
N ARG A 107 -7.10 32.86 -14.80
CA ARG A 107 -7.17 33.95 -13.80
C ARG A 107 -8.44 34.78 -13.92
N ASP A 108 -9.07 34.77 -15.09
CA ASP A 108 -10.32 35.48 -15.36
C ASP A 108 -11.58 34.67 -14.97
N ALA A 109 -11.42 33.45 -14.42
CA ALA A 109 -12.54 32.62 -14.02
C ALA A 109 -13.28 33.22 -12.78
N PRO A 110 -14.63 33.23 -12.75
CA PRO A 110 -15.40 33.85 -11.65
C PRO A 110 -15.04 33.37 -10.24
N ASN A 111 -14.72 32.07 -10.09
CA ASN A 111 -14.44 31.44 -8.80
C ASN A 111 -12.95 31.46 -8.42
N TYR A 112 -12.08 32.00 -9.29
CA TYR A 112 -10.62 31.96 -9.11
C TYR A 112 -10.17 32.57 -7.77
N GLN A 113 -10.74 33.74 -7.41
CA GLN A 113 -10.37 34.44 -6.18
C GLN A 113 -10.79 33.66 -4.92
N GLN A 114 -11.98 33.06 -4.92
CA GLN A 114 -12.47 32.26 -3.79
C GLN A 114 -11.58 31.03 -3.56
N PHE A 115 -11.23 30.31 -4.62
CA PHE A 115 -10.35 29.15 -4.52
C PHE A 115 -8.93 29.53 -4.08
N THR A 116 -8.41 30.66 -4.55
CA THR A 116 -7.10 31.18 -4.12
C THR A 116 -7.09 31.46 -2.61
N GLN A 117 -8.12 32.13 -2.08
CA GLN A 117 -8.24 32.42 -0.64
C GLN A 117 -8.36 31.16 0.22
N LEU A 118 -9.11 30.16 -0.24
CA LEU A 118 -9.20 28.85 0.43
C LEU A 118 -7.82 28.18 0.52
N THR A 119 -7.08 28.13 -0.59
CA THR A 119 -5.74 27.54 -0.65
C THR A 119 -4.75 28.30 0.24
N GLU A 120 -4.74 29.64 0.21
CA GLU A 120 -3.89 30.46 1.08
C GLU A 120 -4.17 30.22 2.57
N THR A 121 -5.45 30.06 2.95
CA THR A 121 -5.83 29.73 4.32
C THR A 121 -5.33 28.34 4.72
N ALA A 122 -5.49 27.34 3.85
CA ALA A 122 -5.00 25.98 4.09
C ALA A 122 -3.46 25.93 4.20
N GLU A 123 -2.73 26.73 3.41
CA GLU A 123 -1.28 26.91 3.56
C GLU A 123 -0.90 27.50 4.92
N GLN A 124 -1.60 28.54 5.37
CA GLN A 124 -1.35 29.17 6.67
C GLN A 124 -1.62 28.23 7.86
N LEU A 125 -2.55 27.28 7.71
CA LEU A 125 -2.84 26.25 8.70
C LEU A 125 -1.85 25.05 8.66
N GLY A 126 -0.88 25.06 7.74
CA GLY A 126 0.10 23.98 7.58
C GLY A 126 -0.51 22.69 7.02
N LEU A 127 -1.63 22.76 6.30
CA LEU A 127 -2.28 21.58 5.72
C LEU A 127 -1.52 21.03 4.49
N PHE A 128 -0.60 21.82 3.93
CA PHE A 128 0.23 21.41 2.78
C PHE A 128 1.66 21.00 3.15
N ASP A 129 1.95 20.82 4.45
CA ASP A 129 3.30 20.48 4.91
C ASP A 129 3.74 19.06 4.45
N ASP A 130 2.83 18.08 4.50
CA ASP A 130 3.03 16.73 3.98
C ASP A 130 2.17 16.50 2.73
N THR A 131 2.69 16.91 1.57
CA THR A 131 1.96 16.80 0.31
C THR A 131 1.73 15.37 -0.19
N ILE A 132 2.43 14.38 0.38
CA ILE A 132 2.33 12.97 -0.05
C ILE A 132 1.09 12.35 0.56
N ARG A 133 0.91 12.48 1.88
CA ARG A 133 -0.19 11.82 2.60
C ARG A 133 -1.56 12.45 2.32
N ILE A 134 -1.60 13.75 2.08
CA ILE A 134 -2.87 14.50 1.90
C ILE A 134 -3.58 14.22 0.57
N GLY A 135 -2.95 13.50 -0.36
CA GLY A 135 -3.51 13.20 -1.68
C GLY A 135 -4.91 12.56 -1.68
N PHE A 136 -5.34 11.97 -0.56
CA PHE A 136 -6.54 11.15 -0.44
C PHE A 136 -7.49 11.67 0.66
N LYS A 137 -8.79 11.49 0.45
CA LYS A 137 -9.86 12.12 1.25
C LYS A 137 -9.78 11.86 2.75
N GLN A 138 -9.62 10.61 3.20
CA GLN A 138 -9.57 10.28 4.62
C GLN A 138 -8.35 10.87 5.31
N ALA A 139 -7.20 10.83 4.64
CA ALA A 139 -5.97 11.42 5.14
C ALA A 139 -6.10 12.95 5.27
N TRP A 140 -6.73 13.58 4.29
CA TRP A 140 -7.06 15.02 4.33
C TRP A 140 -8.02 15.38 5.46
N ASP A 141 -9.13 14.66 5.58
CA ASP A 141 -10.13 14.88 6.63
C ASP A 141 -9.55 14.62 8.03
N ALA A 142 -8.69 13.60 8.17
CA ALA A 142 -7.97 13.32 9.41
C ALA A 142 -7.00 14.44 9.77
N LEU A 143 -6.20 14.94 8.82
CA LEU A 143 -5.27 16.03 9.05
C LEU A 143 -5.99 17.32 9.47
N ILE A 144 -7.10 17.65 8.80
CA ILE A 144 -7.93 18.81 9.15
C ILE A 144 -8.44 18.70 10.59
N ARG A 145 -8.94 17.53 10.98
CA ARG A 145 -9.39 17.26 12.35
C ARG A 145 -8.25 17.29 13.38
N GLU A 146 -7.09 16.73 13.05
CA GLU A 146 -5.91 16.75 13.91
C GLU A 146 -5.44 18.18 14.18
N LYS A 147 -5.51 19.05 13.18
CA LYS A 147 -5.25 20.49 13.34
C LYS A 147 -6.37 21.22 14.10
N GLY A 148 -7.44 20.52 14.46
CA GLY A 148 -8.55 21.05 15.24
C GLY A 148 -9.57 21.83 14.42
N PHE A 149 -9.68 21.59 13.11
CA PHE A 149 -10.59 22.30 12.21
C PHE A 149 -11.58 21.36 11.52
N GLN A 150 -12.65 21.94 10.96
CA GLN A 150 -13.58 21.35 10.00
C GLN A 150 -13.88 22.37 8.90
N ILE A 151 -14.27 21.93 7.71
CA ILE A 151 -14.61 22.84 6.60
C ILE A 151 -16.12 22.97 6.48
N ILE A 152 -16.64 24.20 6.54
CA ILE A 152 -18.05 24.54 6.24
C ILE A 152 -18.04 25.75 5.29
N ASP A 153 -18.76 25.68 4.17
CA ASP A 153 -18.90 26.77 3.19
C ASP A 153 -17.58 27.45 2.79
N TYR A 154 -16.56 26.65 2.44
CA TYR A 154 -15.22 27.13 2.05
C TYR A 154 -14.44 27.84 3.20
N GLN A 155 -14.84 27.65 4.46
CA GLN A 155 -14.16 28.21 5.62
C GLN A 155 -13.73 27.12 6.60
N PHE A 156 -12.50 27.22 7.12
CA PHE A 156 -12.00 26.36 8.20
C PHE A 156 -12.51 26.89 9.55
N LEU A 157 -13.31 26.09 10.25
CA LEU A 157 -13.88 26.38 11.56
C LEU A 157 -13.28 25.46 12.62
N PRO A 158 -12.91 25.97 13.82
CA PRO A 158 -12.35 25.13 14.87
C PRO A 158 -13.39 24.13 15.43
N ILE A 159 -12.96 22.90 15.69
CA ILE A 159 -13.74 21.87 16.39
C ILE A 159 -13.54 22.10 17.90
N GLY A 160 -14.63 22.30 18.64
CA GLY A 160 -14.57 22.48 20.10
C GLY A 160 -14.06 21.21 20.79
N ASN A 161 -13.09 21.37 21.69
CA ASN A 161 -12.36 20.30 22.39
C ASN A 161 -13.26 19.23 23.03
N ASP A 162 -12.98 17.96 22.74
CA ASP A 162 -13.33 16.83 23.58
C ASP A 162 -12.02 16.21 24.10
N GLU A 163 -11.75 16.40 25.40
CA GLU A 163 -10.56 15.89 26.09
C GLU A 163 -10.87 14.52 26.69
N SER A 164 -10.16 13.47 26.25
CA SER A 164 -9.87 12.35 27.14
C SER A 164 -8.52 11.71 26.80
N THR A 165 -7.60 11.93 27.73
CA THR A 165 -6.28 11.33 27.92
C THR A 165 -6.37 9.84 28.22
N ASP A 166 -5.32 9.07 27.92
CA ASP A 166 -4.57 8.36 28.98
C ASP A 166 -3.26 7.72 28.48
N SER A 167 -2.21 7.92 29.26
CA SER A 167 -0.88 7.31 29.15
C SER A 167 -0.59 6.60 30.46
N LEU A 168 -0.24 5.31 30.44
CA LEU A 168 0.24 4.60 31.63
C LEU A 168 1.44 3.68 31.33
N THR A 169 2.48 3.90 32.14
CA THR A 169 3.80 3.26 32.18
C THR A 169 3.81 1.97 33.01
N PHE A 170 4.65 1.00 32.63
CA PHE A 170 4.89 -0.28 33.33
C PHE A 170 6.24 -0.28 34.10
N GLU A 171 6.29 -0.97 35.25
CA GLU A 171 7.53 -1.42 35.92
C GLU A 171 7.45 -2.90 36.36
N SER A 172 8.62 -3.53 36.49
CA SER A 172 8.94 -4.96 36.53
C SER A 172 9.38 -5.45 37.93
N ILE A 173 9.56 -6.78 38.13
CA ILE A 173 10.66 -7.45 38.87
C ILE A 173 10.52 -9.01 38.83
N GLU A 174 11.66 -9.69 38.81
CA GLU A 174 11.96 -11.11 38.58
C GLU A 174 11.97 -12.03 39.83
N SER A 175 11.80 -13.36 39.67
CA SER A 175 12.85 -14.39 39.94
C SER A 175 12.39 -15.89 39.89
N THR A 176 13.14 -16.64 39.06
CA THR A 176 13.65 -18.05 39.04
C THR A 176 13.14 -19.23 39.92
N SER A 177 12.63 -20.31 39.29
CA SER A 177 13.27 -21.67 39.18
C SER A 177 12.41 -22.69 38.37
N ILE A 178 13.05 -23.67 37.72
CA ILE A 178 12.52 -24.46 36.57
C ILE A 178 11.44 -25.49 36.96
N SER A 179 10.22 -25.42 36.37
CA SER A 179 9.20 -26.48 36.38
C SER A 179 8.25 -26.37 35.17
N ARG A 180 7.41 -27.40 34.94
CA ARG A 180 6.58 -27.71 33.73
C ARG A 180 5.62 -26.61 33.20
N HIS A 181 5.70 -25.39 33.72
CA HIS A 181 4.77 -24.28 33.61
C HIS A 181 5.20 -23.17 32.62
N LEU A 182 6.20 -23.43 31.75
CA LEU A 182 6.92 -22.43 30.93
C LEU A 182 6.47 -22.30 29.46
N THR A 183 5.42 -23.01 29.02
CA THR A 183 4.82 -22.84 27.67
C THR A 183 3.79 -21.71 27.59
N ALA A 184 3.32 -21.19 28.73
CA ALA A 184 2.43 -20.02 28.77
C ALA A 184 3.24 -18.72 28.58
N LEU A 185 3.19 -18.15 27.38
CA LEU A 185 3.74 -16.83 27.06
C LEU A 185 2.87 -15.74 27.68
N SER A 186 3.45 -14.85 28.49
CA SER A 186 2.78 -13.61 28.93
C SER A 186 2.68 -12.63 27.76
N ARG A 187 1.47 -12.27 27.34
CA ARG A 187 1.24 -11.32 26.24
C ARG A 187 0.35 -10.17 26.70
N SER A 188 0.61 -8.98 26.17
CA SER A 188 -0.25 -7.80 26.33
C SER A 188 -1.50 -7.83 25.44
N ASN A 189 -1.54 -8.74 24.45
CA ASN A 189 -2.62 -8.86 23.46
C ASN A 189 -3.27 -10.25 23.55
N LEU A 190 -4.55 -10.35 23.13
CA LEU A 190 -5.30 -11.61 23.01
C LEU A 190 -4.52 -12.69 22.24
N SER A 191 -4.69 -13.97 22.60
CA SER A 191 -4.10 -15.09 21.86
C SER A 191 -4.66 -15.22 20.44
N ALA A 192 -3.90 -15.86 19.54
CA ALA A 192 -4.32 -16.07 18.14
C ALA A 192 -5.74 -16.66 17.98
N PRO A 193 -6.15 -17.71 18.72
CA PRO A 193 -7.54 -18.19 18.65
C PRO A 193 -8.58 -17.16 19.12
N MET A 194 -8.26 -16.36 20.14
CA MET A 194 -9.15 -15.30 20.63
C MET A 194 -9.24 -14.12 19.65
N GLN A 195 -8.15 -13.79 18.95
CA GLN A 195 -8.16 -12.81 17.87
C GLN A 195 -9.03 -13.27 16.69
N CYS A 196 -8.96 -14.55 16.31
CA CYS A 196 -9.84 -15.12 15.28
C CYS A 196 -11.32 -15.04 15.72
N LEU A 197 -11.63 -15.36 16.98
CA LEU A 197 -12.99 -15.22 17.52
C LEU A 197 -13.49 -13.76 17.47
N ALA A 198 -12.65 -12.79 17.82
CA ALA A 198 -12.97 -11.36 17.72
C ALA A 198 -13.28 -10.95 16.27
N ARG A 199 -12.38 -11.32 15.33
CA ARG A 199 -12.49 -10.98 13.91
C ARG A 199 -13.78 -11.47 13.28
N HIS A 200 -14.24 -12.66 13.68
CA HIS A 200 -15.48 -13.26 13.17
C HIS A 200 -16.73 -12.91 14.00
N GLY A 201 -16.64 -11.93 14.91
CA GLY A 201 -17.79 -11.37 15.62
C GLY A 201 -18.34 -12.24 16.76
N PHE A 202 -17.61 -13.26 17.21
CA PHE A 202 -18.04 -14.11 18.32
C PHE A 202 -17.85 -13.46 19.70
N LEU A 203 -17.07 -12.38 19.79
CA LEU A 203 -16.74 -11.70 21.05
C LEU A 203 -17.52 -10.40 21.28
N GLY A 204 -18.74 -10.31 20.75
CA GLY A 204 -19.61 -9.12 20.88
C GLY A 204 -20.33 -8.94 22.23
N GLY A 205 -19.93 -9.67 23.29
CA GLY A 205 -20.49 -9.56 24.65
C GLY A 205 -21.81 -10.30 24.92
N SER A 206 -22.51 -10.78 23.88
CA SER A 206 -23.76 -11.55 24.01
C SER A 206 -23.56 -13.05 24.26
N LEU A 207 -22.35 -13.56 24.03
CA LEU A 207 -21.98 -14.98 24.14
C LEU A 207 -21.05 -15.22 25.32
N THR A 208 -21.16 -16.39 25.94
CA THR A 208 -20.29 -16.82 27.04
C THR A 208 -19.05 -17.55 26.53
N VAL A 209 -17.90 -17.29 27.15
CA VAL A 209 -16.59 -17.88 26.78
C VAL A 209 -16.02 -18.72 27.92
N PHE A 210 -15.52 -19.91 27.59
CA PHE A 210 -14.77 -20.77 28.51
C PHE A 210 -13.40 -21.15 27.92
N ASP A 211 -12.32 -20.83 28.63
CA ASP A 211 -10.96 -21.13 28.21
C ASP A 211 -10.43 -22.40 28.89
N TYR A 212 -10.31 -23.48 28.12
CA TYR A 212 -9.88 -24.80 28.56
C TYR A 212 -8.37 -24.92 28.42
N GLY A 213 -7.66 -24.84 29.55
CA GLY A 213 -6.21 -24.72 29.61
C GLY A 213 -5.74 -23.26 29.59
N CYS A 214 -6.39 -22.40 30.39
CA CYS A 214 -6.18 -20.94 30.34
C CYS A 214 -4.79 -20.47 30.83
N GLY A 215 -3.96 -21.35 31.37
CA GLY A 215 -2.65 -21.00 31.91
C GLY A 215 -2.75 -19.91 32.98
N LYS A 216 -2.00 -18.81 32.81
CA LYS A 216 -2.01 -17.66 33.73
C LYS A 216 -3.24 -16.75 33.61
N GLY A 217 -4.15 -17.01 32.67
CA GLY A 217 -5.40 -16.27 32.52
C GLY A 217 -5.28 -14.92 31.81
N ASP A 218 -4.29 -14.72 30.92
CA ASP A 218 -4.12 -13.45 30.17
C ASP A 218 -5.34 -13.14 29.28
N ASP A 219 -5.85 -14.14 28.56
CA ASP A 219 -7.05 -13.99 27.71
C ASP A 219 -8.30 -13.71 28.56
N ILE A 220 -8.45 -14.37 29.71
CA ILE A 220 -9.55 -14.13 30.65
C ILE A 220 -9.54 -12.68 31.14
N ARG A 221 -8.37 -12.15 31.52
CA ARG A 221 -8.24 -10.76 31.97
C ARG A 221 -8.61 -9.76 30.87
N ASN A 222 -8.10 -9.96 29.65
CA ASN A 222 -8.40 -9.09 28.51
C ASN A 222 -9.88 -9.11 28.13
N LEU A 223 -10.52 -10.28 28.07
CA LEU A 223 -11.93 -10.41 27.72
C LEU A 223 -12.84 -9.85 28.82
N SER A 224 -12.49 -10.06 30.10
CA SER A 224 -13.23 -9.48 31.23
C SER A 224 -13.18 -7.95 31.22
N ALA A 225 -12.03 -7.36 30.87
CA ALA A 225 -11.87 -5.90 30.75
C ALA A 225 -12.76 -5.29 29.64
N ASN A 226 -13.13 -6.08 28.64
CA ASN A 226 -14.04 -5.70 27.56
C ASN A 226 -15.50 -6.11 27.82
N ALA A 227 -15.87 -6.38 29.07
CA ALA A 227 -17.21 -6.79 29.50
C ALA A 227 -17.75 -8.07 28.82
N ILE A 228 -16.86 -8.97 28.37
CA ILE A 228 -17.25 -10.26 27.80
C ILE A 228 -17.35 -11.30 28.92
N PRO A 229 -18.47 -12.05 29.04
CA PRO A 229 -18.59 -13.10 30.05
C PRO A 229 -17.60 -14.24 29.79
N VAL A 230 -16.55 -14.34 30.59
CA VAL A 230 -15.46 -15.31 30.41
C VAL A 230 -15.11 -16.03 31.70
N SER A 231 -14.67 -17.27 31.56
CA SER A 231 -14.19 -18.14 32.62
C SER A 231 -13.14 -19.09 32.07
N GLY A 232 -12.37 -19.77 32.92
CA GLY A 232 -11.43 -20.77 32.43
C GLY A 232 -10.92 -21.69 33.51
N TRP A 233 -10.32 -22.78 33.07
CA TRP A 233 -9.76 -23.83 33.90
C TRP A 233 -8.38 -24.21 33.39
N ASP A 234 -7.46 -24.50 34.30
CA ASP A 234 -6.14 -25.00 33.98
C ASP A 234 -5.73 -26.02 35.06
N PRO A 235 -5.16 -27.19 34.70
CA PRO A 235 -4.82 -28.23 35.67
C PRO A 235 -3.79 -27.80 36.72
N HIS A 236 -3.04 -26.72 36.49
CA HIS A 236 -2.01 -26.22 37.40
C HIS A 236 -2.31 -24.82 37.94
N TYR A 237 -2.70 -23.89 37.07
CA TYR A 237 -2.86 -22.47 37.43
C TYR A 237 -4.27 -22.12 37.94
N ALA A 238 -5.28 -22.95 37.63
CA ALA A 238 -6.67 -22.72 37.98
C ALA A 238 -7.41 -24.04 38.26
N ALA A 239 -6.78 -24.95 38.99
CA ALA A 239 -7.28 -26.32 39.19
C ALA A 239 -8.61 -26.36 39.98
N ASP A 240 -8.80 -25.40 40.89
CA ASP A 240 -9.98 -25.28 41.75
C ASP A 240 -11.19 -24.64 41.04
N GLN A 241 -11.01 -24.11 39.82
CA GLN A 241 -12.12 -23.54 39.06
C GLN A 241 -12.98 -24.65 38.44
N PRO A 242 -14.32 -24.55 38.45
CA PRO A 242 -15.16 -25.57 37.86
C PRO A 242 -15.09 -25.51 36.32
N LYS A 243 -15.06 -26.69 35.69
CA LYS A 243 -15.32 -26.81 34.25
C LYS A 243 -16.80 -26.54 34.00
N GLN A 244 -17.11 -25.47 33.28
CA GLN A 244 -18.49 -25.05 33.01
C GLN A 244 -18.77 -24.96 31.52
N ALA A 245 -20.02 -25.19 31.15
CA ALA A 245 -20.46 -25.07 29.76
C ALA A 245 -20.55 -23.60 29.35
N ALA A 246 -20.20 -23.30 28.11
CA ALA A 246 -20.24 -21.96 27.53
C ALA A 246 -20.60 -22.01 26.05
N ASP A 247 -21.06 -20.89 25.49
CA ASP A 247 -21.34 -20.78 24.05
C ASP A 247 -20.09 -21.06 23.22
N ILE A 248 -18.96 -20.51 23.66
CA ILE A 248 -17.66 -20.62 23.02
C ILE A 248 -16.70 -21.30 23.99
N VAL A 249 -16.06 -22.40 23.57
CA VAL A 249 -14.96 -23.02 24.32
C VAL A 249 -13.68 -22.88 23.53
N ASN A 250 -12.62 -22.36 24.14
CA ASN A 250 -11.28 -22.32 23.57
C ASN A 250 -10.43 -23.48 24.12
N LEU A 251 -9.76 -24.21 23.23
CA LEU A 251 -8.75 -25.22 23.54
C LEU A 251 -7.46 -24.81 22.81
N GLY A 252 -6.92 -23.66 23.22
CA GLY A 252 -5.80 -23.00 22.56
C GLY A 252 -4.46 -23.60 22.97
N PHE A 253 -3.77 -24.24 22.02
CA PHE A 253 -2.41 -24.78 22.18
C PHE A 253 -2.24 -25.85 23.28
N VAL A 254 -3.32 -26.50 23.69
CA VAL A 254 -3.33 -27.51 24.76
C VAL A 254 -2.97 -28.90 24.23
N ILE A 255 -3.60 -29.31 23.11
CA ILE A 255 -3.40 -30.68 22.58
C ILE A 255 -1.97 -30.93 22.11
N ASN A 256 -1.20 -29.88 21.81
CA ASN A 256 0.20 -30.03 21.39
C ASN A 256 1.18 -30.20 22.55
N VAL A 257 0.77 -30.01 23.81
CA VAL A 257 1.66 -30.20 24.98
C VAL A 257 1.39 -31.48 25.76
N ILE A 258 0.38 -32.26 25.37
CA ILE A 258 0.01 -33.53 26.02
C ILE A 258 0.64 -34.69 25.26
N GLU A 259 1.56 -35.41 25.92
CA GLU A 259 2.29 -36.54 25.35
C GLU A 259 1.44 -37.79 25.15
N ASN A 260 0.44 -37.99 26.01
CA ASN A 260 -0.42 -39.16 25.98
C ASN A 260 -1.55 -38.94 24.97
N TYR A 261 -1.65 -39.82 23.97
CA TYR A 261 -2.68 -39.75 22.94
C TYR A 261 -4.11 -39.86 23.50
N GLN A 262 -4.33 -40.75 24.48
CA GLN A 262 -5.63 -40.95 25.09
C GLN A 262 -6.07 -39.72 25.91
N GLU A 263 -5.12 -39.12 26.63
CA GLU A 263 -5.38 -37.88 27.37
C GLU A 263 -5.69 -36.70 26.45
N ARG A 264 -5.02 -36.59 25.29
CA ARG A 264 -5.36 -35.60 24.25
C ARG A 264 -6.81 -35.76 23.78
N LEU A 265 -7.22 -37.00 23.54
CA LEU A 265 -8.58 -37.30 23.10
C LEU A 265 -9.62 -36.94 24.17
N GLU A 266 -9.30 -37.22 25.44
CA GLU A 266 -10.15 -36.87 26.58
C GLU A 266 -10.25 -35.36 26.80
N ALA A 267 -9.14 -34.62 26.68
CA ALA A 267 -9.13 -33.16 26.74
C ALA A 267 -9.97 -32.55 25.60
N LEU A 268 -9.80 -33.04 24.37
CA LEU A 268 -10.54 -32.57 23.20
C LEU A 268 -12.04 -32.83 23.34
N ARG A 269 -12.44 -34.06 23.69
CA ARG A 269 -13.85 -34.42 23.90
C ARG A 269 -14.45 -33.68 25.09
N GLY A 270 -13.67 -33.51 26.16
CA GLY A 270 -14.05 -32.73 27.34
C GLY A 270 -14.37 -31.28 26.98
N ALA A 271 -13.50 -30.62 26.23
CA ALA A 271 -13.73 -29.25 25.75
C ALA A 271 -14.95 -29.16 24.82
N TYR A 272 -15.12 -30.11 23.89
CA TYR A 272 -16.28 -30.16 22.99
C TYR A 272 -17.61 -30.35 23.72
N ASN A 273 -17.62 -31.12 24.80
CA ASN A 273 -18.82 -31.33 25.61
C ASN A 273 -19.27 -30.06 26.33
N LEU A 274 -18.34 -29.20 26.72
CA LEU A 274 -18.62 -27.91 27.37
C LEU A 274 -19.09 -26.84 26.37
N ALA A 275 -18.81 -26.99 25.08
CA ALA A 275 -19.27 -26.05 24.07
C ALA A 275 -20.77 -26.20 23.81
N ASN A 276 -21.51 -25.09 23.81
CA ASN A 276 -22.90 -25.03 23.37
C ASN A 276 -23.00 -24.65 21.89
N GLN A 277 -22.10 -23.80 21.38
CA GLN A 277 -22.11 -23.36 19.97
C GLN A 277 -20.84 -23.77 19.22
N VAL A 278 -19.67 -23.34 19.67
CA VAL A 278 -18.40 -23.55 18.95
C VAL A 278 -17.25 -23.92 19.90
N LEU A 279 -16.46 -24.91 19.47
CA LEU A 279 -15.15 -25.22 20.04
C LEU A 279 -14.06 -24.67 19.11
N VAL A 280 -13.17 -23.86 19.65
CA VAL A 280 -11.95 -23.41 18.97
C VAL A 280 -10.80 -24.29 19.42
N VAL A 281 -10.09 -24.90 18.47
CA VAL A 281 -8.92 -25.72 18.77
C VAL A 281 -7.70 -25.13 18.07
N SER A 282 -6.61 -24.97 18.80
CA SER A 282 -5.34 -24.53 18.23
C SER A 282 -4.18 -25.46 18.57
N ALA A 283 -3.27 -25.68 17.63
CA ALA A 283 -2.06 -26.45 17.83
C ALA A 283 -0.90 -25.93 16.98
N MET A 284 0.33 -26.21 17.40
CA MET A 284 1.52 -25.82 16.63
C MET A 284 1.67 -26.68 15.36
N LEU A 285 1.96 -26.02 14.25
CA LEU A 285 2.25 -26.68 12.98
C LEU A 285 3.74 -26.98 12.81
N PHE A 286 4.04 -27.95 11.96
CA PHE A 286 5.39 -28.32 11.57
C PHE A 286 6.09 -27.19 10.78
N ASN A 287 7.33 -26.86 11.13
CA ASN A 287 8.20 -25.88 10.45
C ASN A 287 9.61 -26.48 10.33
N GLN A 288 10.39 -26.16 9.30
CA GLN A 288 11.76 -26.64 9.09
C GLN A 288 12.69 -26.41 10.31
N ASN A 289 12.41 -25.42 11.16
CA ASN A 289 13.12 -25.16 12.42
C ASN A 289 12.63 -25.96 13.66
N ALA A 290 11.59 -26.80 13.52
CA ALA A 290 10.93 -27.50 14.63
C ALA A 290 11.74 -28.68 15.22
N PHE A 291 12.81 -29.12 14.55
CA PHE A 291 13.61 -30.30 14.94
C PHE A 291 14.75 -30.02 15.94
N LYS A 292 14.72 -28.93 16.72
CA LYS A 292 15.75 -28.62 17.74
C LYS A 292 15.56 -29.38 19.07
N GLY A 293 15.04 -30.61 19.05
CA GLY A 293 14.71 -31.40 20.25
C GLY A 293 14.87 -32.91 20.05
N GLN A 294 14.88 -33.67 21.15
CA GLN A 294 14.96 -35.13 21.12
C GLN A 294 13.58 -35.72 20.78
N ALA A 295 13.51 -36.60 19.77
CA ALA A 295 12.25 -37.27 19.43
C ALA A 295 11.73 -38.10 20.61
N PHE A 296 10.43 -37.97 20.91
CA PHE A 296 9.76 -38.67 22.00
C PHE A 296 8.30 -38.93 21.62
N ASN A 297 7.86 -40.19 21.60
CA ASN A 297 6.56 -40.62 21.08
C ASN A 297 6.29 -40.04 19.67
N ASP A 298 5.19 -39.32 19.48
CA ASP A 298 4.78 -38.67 18.23
C ASP A 298 5.09 -37.16 18.22
N GLY A 299 6.02 -36.71 19.08
CA GLY A 299 6.48 -35.32 19.18
C GLY A 299 7.96 -35.21 19.52
N VAL A 300 8.36 -34.06 20.06
CA VAL A 300 9.74 -33.77 20.46
C VAL A 300 9.80 -33.22 21.88
N ILE A 301 10.85 -33.58 22.62
CA ILE A 301 11.21 -32.93 23.88
C ILE A 301 12.14 -31.76 23.55
N THR A 302 11.72 -30.55 23.91
CA THR A 302 12.50 -29.33 23.69
C THR A 302 13.70 -29.23 24.64
N GLN A 303 14.63 -28.32 24.36
CA GLN A 303 15.77 -28.03 25.26
C GLN A 303 15.36 -27.58 26.68
N ARG A 304 14.10 -27.16 26.86
CA ARG A 304 13.51 -26.81 28.17
C ARG A 304 12.84 -28.00 28.87
N ASN A 305 13.04 -29.23 28.35
CA ASN A 305 12.46 -30.49 28.83
C ASN A 305 10.92 -30.51 28.83
N THR A 306 10.29 -29.93 27.80
CA THR A 306 8.84 -29.95 27.60
C THR A 306 8.48 -30.76 26.35
N PHE A 307 7.41 -31.56 26.41
CA PHE A 307 6.88 -32.26 25.23
C PHE A 307 6.15 -31.26 24.32
N GLN A 308 6.36 -31.42 23.01
CA GLN A 308 5.68 -30.64 22.00
C GLN A 308 5.40 -31.53 20.78
N LYS A 309 4.12 -31.65 20.42
CA LYS A 309 3.71 -32.22 19.13
C LYS A 309 3.51 -31.11 18.11
N TYR A 310 4.07 -31.32 16.93
CA TYR A 310 3.82 -30.51 15.76
C TYR A 310 2.90 -31.29 14.82
N TYR A 311 1.84 -30.65 14.35
CA TYR A 311 0.90 -31.24 13.41
C TYR A 311 1.15 -30.71 12.00
N THR A 312 0.77 -31.47 10.97
CA THR A 312 0.43 -30.85 9.69
C THR A 312 -1.00 -30.32 9.73
N GLN A 313 -1.35 -29.35 8.87
CA GLN A 313 -2.71 -28.83 8.82
C GLN A 313 -3.75 -29.94 8.51
N SER A 314 -3.40 -30.87 7.61
CA SER A 314 -4.25 -32.02 7.26
C SER A 314 -4.36 -33.03 8.40
N GLU A 315 -3.25 -33.39 9.06
CA GLU A 315 -3.25 -34.30 10.23
C GLU A 315 -4.11 -33.73 11.36
N LEU A 316 -3.98 -32.43 11.65
CA LEU A 316 -4.80 -31.78 12.67
C LEU A 316 -6.28 -31.83 12.30
N LYS A 317 -6.64 -31.50 11.05
CA LYS A 317 -8.02 -31.58 10.59
C LYS A 317 -8.59 -32.99 10.71
N GLU A 318 -7.85 -34.00 10.27
CA GLU A 318 -8.26 -35.41 10.35
C GLU A 318 -8.41 -35.88 11.79
N PHE A 319 -7.47 -35.52 12.67
CA PHE A 319 -7.53 -35.82 14.09
C PHE A 319 -8.79 -35.22 14.74
N LEU A 320 -9.09 -33.95 14.46
CA LEU A 320 -10.27 -33.26 15.01
C LEU A 320 -11.58 -33.87 14.47
N THR A 321 -11.70 -33.98 13.14
CA THR A 321 -12.90 -34.49 12.49
C THR A 321 -13.17 -35.95 12.85
N GLY A 322 -12.13 -36.78 12.93
CA GLY A 322 -12.24 -38.19 13.34
C GLY A 322 -12.57 -38.36 14.82
N SER A 323 -12.05 -37.49 15.69
CA SER A 323 -12.24 -37.60 17.15
C SER A 323 -13.61 -37.12 17.64
N LEU A 324 -14.17 -36.11 16.96
CA LEU A 324 -15.42 -35.42 17.32
C LEU A 324 -16.60 -35.78 16.40
N GLU A 325 -16.37 -36.58 15.35
CA GLU A 325 -17.36 -36.94 14.32
C GLU A 325 -18.09 -35.73 13.70
N THR A 326 -17.45 -34.56 13.77
CA THR A 326 -17.97 -33.27 13.34
C THR A 326 -16.90 -32.57 12.52
N ASP A 327 -17.28 -31.93 11.43
CA ASP A 327 -16.31 -31.33 10.51
C ASP A 327 -15.58 -30.13 11.16
N ALA A 328 -14.25 -30.15 11.12
CA ALA A 328 -13.41 -29.06 11.61
C ALA A 328 -13.15 -28.03 10.49
N ILE A 329 -13.62 -26.80 10.69
CA ILE A 329 -13.43 -25.71 9.73
C ILE A 329 -12.10 -25.01 10.03
N PRO A 330 -11.13 -25.00 9.09
CA PRO A 330 -9.91 -24.21 9.25
C PRO A 330 -10.25 -22.72 9.22
N VAL A 331 -9.70 -21.97 10.18
CA VAL A 331 -9.86 -20.52 10.31
C VAL A 331 -8.51 -19.80 10.20
N ALA A 332 -7.44 -20.40 10.73
CA ALA A 332 -6.07 -19.96 10.48
C ALA A 332 -5.14 -21.18 10.54
N PRO A 333 -3.87 -21.09 10.10
CA PRO A 333 -2.93 -22.19 10.24
C PRO A 333 -2.77 -22.61 11.70
N GLY A 334 -3.03 -23.90 11.95
CA GLY A 334 -3.08 -24.48 13.28
C GLY A 334 -4.33 -24.16 14.09
N ILE A 335 -5.33 -23.43 13.56
CA ILE A 335 -6.56 -23.01 14.26
C ILE A 335 -7.81 -23.50 13.52
N PHE A 336 -8.68 -24.21 14.23
CA PHE A 336 -9.91 -24.79 13.70
C PHE A 336 -11.12 -24.44 14.58
N PHE A 337 -12.25 -24.17 13.94
CA PHE A 337 -13.56 -24.07 14.60
C PHE A 337 -14.36 -25.34 14.35
N VAL A 338 -14.91 -25.91 15.42
CA VAL A 338 -15.78 -27.08 15.39
C VAL A 338 -17.14 -26.68 15.97
N PHE A 339 -18.15 -26.60 15.12
CA PHE A 339 -19.47 -26.15 15.53
C PHE A 339 -20.32 -27.32 16.04
N LYS A 340 -20.91 -27.13 17.22
CA LYS A 340 -21.93 -28.03 17.77
C LYS A 340 -23.34 -27.56 17.40
N ASN A 341 -23.50 -26.24 17.27
CA ASN A 341 -24.74 -25.62 16.82
C ASN A 341 -24.70 -25.32 15.32
N GLN A 342 -25.63 -25.92 14.56
CA GLN A 342 -25.69 -25.79 13.10
C GLN A 342 -26.13 -24.40 12.61
N ASP A 343 -26.89 -23.64 13.40
CA ASP A 343 -27.29 -22.27 13.04
C ASP A 343 -26.12 -21.30 13.22
N ALA A 344 -25.30 -21.48 14.26
CA ALA A 344 -24.05 -20.74 14.47
C ALA A 344 -23.03 -21.02 13.37
N GLU A 345 -22.93 -22.29 12.93
CA GLU A 345 -22.11 -22.71 11.80
C GLU A 345 -22.53 -22.01 10.49
N GLN A 346 -23.83 -21.99 10.19
CA GLN A 346 -24.38 -21.32 9.01
C GLN A 346 -24.11 -19.81 9.04
N ARG A 347 -24.33 -19.15 10.19
CA ARG A 347 -24.02 -17.72 10.38
C ARG A 347 -22.55 -17.41 10.17
N PHE A 348 -21.65 -18.26 10.68
CA PHE A 348 -20.21 -18.11 10.51
C PHE A 348 -19.79 -18.26 9.05
N LEU A 349 -20.24 -19.31 8.36
CA LEU A 349 -19.89 -19.55 6.96
C LEU A 349 -20.42 -18.45 6.04
N LEU A 350 -21.63 -17.95 6.32
CA LEU A 350 -22.19 -16.79 5.61
C LEU A 350 -21.39 -15.52 5.91
N GLY A 351 -21.07 -15.26 7.18
CA GLY A 351 -20.28 -14.12 7.61
C GLY A 351 -18.87 -14.09 7.02
N ARG A 352 -18.27 -15.26 6.78
CA ARG A 352 -16.96 -15.39 6.09
C ARG A 352 -16.99 -14.90 4.64
N GLN A 353 -18.15 -14.92 3.99
CA GLN A 353 -18.33 -14.38 2.64
C GLN A 353 -18.78 -12.91 2.63
N ARG A 354 -19.13 -12.35 3.79
CA ARG A 354 -19.47 -10.93 3.91
C ARG A 354 -18.20 -10.11 4.07
N GLY A 355 -17.98 -9.13 3.19
CA GLY A 355 -17.03 -8.06 3.48
C GLY A 355 -17.61 -7.14 4.56
N GLN A 356 -17.03 -7.12 5.78
CA GLN A 356 -17.40 -6.12 6.80
C GLN A 356 -17.22 -4.68 6.27
N SER A 357 -16.30 -4.48 5.33
CA SER A 357 -16.11 -3.23 4.59
C SER A 357 -17.34 -2.80 3.79
N ASN A 358 -18.11 -3.72 3.20
CA ASN A 358 -19.26 -3.37 2.36
C ASN A 358 -20.40 -2.71 3.16
N VAL A 359 -20.67 -3.15 4.39
CA VAL A 359 -21.70 -2.54 5.24
C VAL A 359 -21.29 -1.15 5.71
N LEU A 360 -20.01 -0.96 6.07
CA LEU A 360 -19.46 0.35 6.44
C LEU A 360 -19.42 1.32 5.25
N ARG A 361 -19.13 0.82 4.04
CA ARG A 361 -19.18 1.60 2.78
C ARG A 361 -20.55 2.15 2.46
N LEU A 362 -21.58 1.33 2.65
CA LEU A 362 -22.98 1.72 2.41
C LEU A 362 -23.52 2.69 3.46
N SER A 363 -22.91 2.71 4.66
CA SER A 363 -23.30 3.57 5.77
C SER A 363 -22.69 4.98 5.67
N HIS A 364 -21.64 5.15 4.87
CA HIS A 364 -20.91 6.41 4.73
C HIS A 364 -21.66 7.35 3.78
N ARG A 365 -22.63 8.09 4.33
CA ARG A 365 -23.38 9.11 3.60
C ARG A 365 -22.59 10.43 3.59
N PRO A 366 -22.14 10.98 2.45
CA PRO A 366 -21.78 12.38 2.38
C PRO A 366 -23.08 13.19 2.39
N ALA A 367 -23.52 13.62 3.57
CA ALA A 367 -24.68 14.49 3.68
C ALA A 367 -24.24 15.94 3.46
N THR A 368 -24.51 16.48 2.28
CA THR A 368 -24.76 17.93 2.14
C THR A 368 -25.74 18.19 0.99
N PRO A 369 -26.87 18.82 1.31
CA PRO A 369 -27.42 19.82 0.42
C PRO A 369 -27.49 21.18 1.12
N ALA A 370 -27.25 22.24 0.32
CA ALA A 370 -27.47 23.62 0.67
C ALA A 370 -28.89 23.86 1.23
N GLU A 371 -29.03 24.74 2.22
CA GLU A 371 -30.33 25.08 2.80
C GLU A 371 -31.22 25.88 1.83
N PRO A 372 -32.43 25.36 1.54
CA PRO A 372 -33.62 26.19 1.56
C PRO A 372 -34.65 25.64 2.55
N LYS A 373 -35.72 26.42 2.81
CA LYS A 373 -36.74 26.17 3.86
C LYS A 373 -37.10 24.69 4.07
N LEU A 374 -36.77 24.18 5.26
CA LEU A 374 -37.04 22.82 5.73
C LEU A 374 -38.48 22.35 5.43
N SER A 375 -38.59 21.33 4.59
CA SER A 375 -39.82 20.62 4.28
C SER A 375 -40.38 19.91 5.52
N ARG A 376 -41.67 19.53 5.47
CA ARG A 376 -42.31 18.74 6.54
C ARG A 376 -41.63 17.39 6.75
N ASN A 377 -41.03 16.81 5.70
CA ASN A 377 -40.33 15.53 5.77
C ASN A 377 -38.97 15.68 6.44
N GLU A 378 -38.20 16.73 6.13
CA GLU A 378 -36.88 16.97 6.75
C GLU A 378 -37.00 17.22 8.26
N LYS A 379 -38.01 17.98 8.70
CA LYS A 379 -38.29 18.15 10.14
C LYS A 379 -38.64 16.84 10.84
N LYS A 380 -39.36 15.95 10.14
CA LYS A 380 -39.72 14.63 10.68
C LYS A 380 -38.52 13.69 10.70
N TYR A 381 -37.64 13.77 9.71
CA TYR A 381 -36.39 13.02 9.67
C TYR A 381 -35.48 13.43 10.84
N LEU A 382 -35.23 14.73 11.03
CA LEU A 382 -34.42 15.24 12.15
C LEU A 382 -34.97 14.85 13.53
N ALA A 383 -36.30 14.77 13.69
CA ALA A 383 -36.93 14.38 14.96
C ALA A 383 -36.77 12.89 15.30
N TYR A 384 -36.61 12.03 14.28
CA TYR A 384 -36.58 10.56 14.45
C TYR A 384 -35.33 9.90 13.84
N ASN A 385 -34.27 10.66 13.57
CA ASN A 385 -33.03 10.15 12.96
C ASN A 385 -32.42 9.00 13.76
N HIS A 386 -32.42 9.09 15.09
CA HIS A 386 -31.98 8.02 16.00
C HIS A 386 -32.72 6.69 15.85
N LEU A 387 -33.92 6.67 15.24
CA LEU A 387 -34.65 5.44 14.90
C LEU A 387 -34.53 5.09 13.42
N ILE A 388 -34.48 6.08 12.54
CA ILE A 388 -34.43 5.89 11.08
C ILE A 388 -33.05 5.43 10.64
N ASP A 389 -31.97 6.00 11.17
CA ASP A 389 -30.60 5.69 10.74
C ASP A 389 -30.22 4.25 11.10
N PRO A 390 -30.50 3.73 12.32
CA PRO A 390 -30.30 2.30 12.61
C PRO A 390 -31.17 1.38 11.75
N LEU A 391 -32.42 1.77 11.46
CA LEU A 391 -33.29 1.01 10.56
C LEU A 391 -32.73 0.97 9.14
N TRP A 392 -32.20 2.08 8.65
CA TRP A 392 -31.55 2.17 7.34
C TRP A 392 -30.29 1.30 7.28
N GLN A 393 -29.43 1.38 8.29
CA GLN A 393 -28.27 0.49 8.42
C GLN A 393 -28.70 -0.98 8.41
N LYS A 394 -29.80 -1.33 9.09
CA LYS A 394 -30.32 -2.70 9.07
C LYS A 394 -30.82 -3.12 7.69
N ILE A 395 -31.49 -2.24 6.96
CA ILE A 395 -31.92 -2.48 5.57
C ILE A 395 -30.71 -2.75 4.66
N LEU A 396 -29.65 -1.94 4.80
CA LEU A 396 -28.41 -2.10 4.05
C LEU A 396 -27.67 -3.40 4.42
N GLU A 397 -27.58 -3.74 5.71
CA GLU A 397 -26.95 -4.98 6.20
C GLU A 397 -27.66 -6.24 5.65
N LEU A 398 -28.99 -6.19 5.54
CA LEU A 398 -29.81 -7.29 5.03
C LEU A 398 -29.88 -7.33 3.51
N GLY A 399 -29.68 -6.21 2.81
CA GLY A 399 -29.91 -6.07 1.36
C GLY A 399 -31.37 -6.27 0.95
N ARG A 400 -32.30 -6.30 1.92
CA ARG A 400 -33.75 -6.47 1.74
C ARG A 400 -34.48 -5.76 2.88
N LEU A 401 -35.80 -5.68 2.77
CA LEU A 401 -36.61 -5.16 3.86
C LEU A 401 -36.57 -6.13 5.07
N PRO A 402 -36.36 -5.62 6.29
CA PRO A 402 -36.35 -6.44 7.49
C PRO A 402 -37.75 -6.97 7.80
N ASP A 403 -37.80 -8.21 8.30
CA ASP A 403 -39.00 -8.74 8.94
C ASP A 403 -39.17 -8.10 10.33
N LYS A 404 -40.40 -8.13 10.88
CA LYS A 404 -40.67 -7.56 12.21
C LYS A 404 -39.79 -8.14 13.33
N SER A 405 -39.38 -9.39 13.19
CA SER A 405 -38.48 -10.06 14.14
C SER A 405 -37.00 -9.66 14.04
N GLU A 406 -36.63 -8.87 13.03
CA GLU A 406 -35.25 -8.43 12.75
C GLU A 406 -35.03 -6.94 13.07
N ILE A 407 -36.02 -6.29 13.69
CA ILE A 407 -36.03 -4.85 14.00
C ILE A 407 -35.98 -4.67 15.51
N ASP A 408 -34.88 -4.11 16.01
CA ASP A 408 -34.66 -3.93 17.45
C ASP A 408 -35.63 -2.88 18.04
N SER A 409 -35.76 -1.71 17.40
CA SER A 409 -36.66 -0.61 17.82
C SER A 409 -38.10 -0.74 17.29
N LEU A 410 -38.65 -1.96 17.18
CA LEU A 410 -39.97 -2.19 16.56
C LEU A 410 -41.11 -1.39 17.23
N ILE A 411 -41.10 -1.31 18.55
CA ILE A 411 -42.13 -0.64 19.35
C ILE A 411 -42.10 0.87 19.10
N GLU A 412 -40.92 1.48 19.27
CA GLU A 412 -40.68 2.93 19.12
C GLU A 412 -40.99 3.41 17.69
N LEU A 413 -40.59 2.64 16.67
CA LEU A 413 -40.89 2.93 15.27
C LEU A 413 -42.40 2.87 14.97
N THR A 414 -43.10 1.92 15.60
CA THR A 414 -44.56 1.77 15.44
C THR A 414 -45.30 2.92 16.10
N GLU A 415 -44.87 3.39 17.27
CA GLU A 415 -45.45 4.55 17.95
C GLU A 415 -45.23 5.85 17.17
N ALA A 416 -44.01 6.08 16.65
CA ALA A 416 -43.66 7.30 15.93
C ALA A 416 -44.30 7.42 14.53
N PHE A 417 -44.46 6.31 13.81
CA PHE A 417 -44.95 6.30 12.42
C PHE A 417 -46.34 5.65 12.25
N GLY A 418 -46.90 5.13 13.34
CA GLY A 418 -48.19 4.44 13.40
C GLY A 418 -48.13 2.97 12.96
N ASN A 419 -47.29 2.63 11.99
CA ASN A 419 -46.97 1.24 11.66
C ASN A 419 -45.57 1.12 11.03
N ILE A 420 -45.00 -0.09 11.10
CA ILE A 420 -43.65 -0.34 10.60
C ILE A 420 -43.50 -0.16 9.09
N SER A 421 -44.52 -0.50 8.29
CA SER A 421 -44.47 -0.32 6.83
C SER A 421 -44.36 1.15 6.43
N LYS A 422 -44.98 2.06 7.20
CA LYS A 422 -44.84 3.51 7.03
C LYS A 422 -43.45 3.99 7.44
N ALA A 423 -42.86 3.43 8.49
CA ALA A 423 -41.49 3.76 8.90
C ALA A 423 -40.47 3.32 7.84
N ILE A 424 -40.57 2.10 7.32
CA ILE A 424 -39.73 1.59 6.23
C ILE A 424 -39.89 2.45 4.97
N ARG A 425 -41.13 2.74 4.56
CA ARG A 425 -41.38 3.59 3.39
C ARG A 425 -40.79 4.98 3.57
N PHE A 426 -40.96 5.60 4.75
CA PHE A 426 -40.36 6.88 5.05
C PHE A 426 -38.82 6.80 5.00
N THR A 427 -38.23 5.72 5.50
CA THR A 427 -36.78 5.50 5.44
C THR A 427 -36.28 5.43 3.99
N LEU A 428 -36.96 4.66 3.13
CA LEU A 428 -36.60 4.55 1.71
C LEU A 428 -36.77 5.88 0.95
N GLU A 429 -37.85 6.63 1.21
CA GLU A 429 -38.10 7.92 0.54
C GLU A 429 -37.08 9.02 0.93
N ASN A 430 -36.37 8.87 2.05
CA ASN A 430 -35.38 9.84 2.54
C ASN A 430 -33.92 9.37 2.36
N ASN A 431 -33.69 8.22 1.72
CA ASN A 431 -32.36 7.67 1.46
C ASN A 431 -32.19 7.33 -0.03
N GLU A 432 -30.94 7.08 -0.45
CA GLU A 432 -30.62 6.84 -1.86
C GLU A 432 -30.95 5.40 -2.28
N GLU A 433 -31.81 5.26 -3.29
CA GLU A 433 -32.22 3.95 -3.82
C GLU A 433 -31.04 3.16 -4.41
N ALA A 434 -30.06 3.86 -4.99
CA ALA A 434 -28.84 3.24 -5.53
C ALA A 434 -28.03 2.50 -4.46
N LEU A 435 -27.93 3.04 -3.24
CA LEU A 435 -27.24 2.39 -2.13
C LEU A 435 -27.95 1.10 -1.71
N PHE A 436 -29.28 1.11 -1.66
CA PHE A 436 -30.06 -0.09 -1.34
C PHE A 436 -29.89 -1.19 -2.40
N GLU A 437 -29.94 -0.84 -3.68
CA GLU A 437 -29.76 -1.83 -4.75
C GLU A 437 -28.33 -2.39 -4.77
N HIS A 438 -27.31 -1.56 -4.48
CA HIS A 438 -25.94 -2.05 -4.30
C HIS A 438 -25.82 -3.03 -3.13
N ALA A 439 -26.41 -2.69 -1.99
CA ALA A 439 -26.45 -3.56 -0.81
C ALA A 439 -27.14 -4.90 -1.11
N ARG A 440 -28.26 -4.84 -1.82
CA ARG A 440 -29.02 -6.00 -2.30
C ARG A 440 -28.17 -6.88 -3.21
N GLN A 441 -27.50 -6.30 -4.20
CA GLN A 441 -26.65 -7.05 -5.12
C GLN A 441 -25.45 -7.69 -4.41
N SER A 442 -24.76 -6.95 -3.55
CA SER A 442 -23.65 -7.48 -2.73
C SER A 442 -24.10 -8.68 -1.89
N LYS A 443 -25.26 -8.57 -1.23
CA LYS A 443 -25.85 -9.64 -0.44
C LYS A 443 -26.20 -10.88 -1.27
N ILE A 444 -26.77 -10.69 -2.47
CA ILE A 444 -27.08 -11.77 -3.40
C ILE A 444 -25.79 -12.52 -3.78
N GLU A 445 -24.72 -11.79 -4.08
CA GLU A 445 -23.43 -12.36 -4.45
C GLU A 445 -22.75 -13.13 -3.31
N ASP A 446 -22.88 -12.65 -2.06
CA ASP A 446 -22.40 -13.37 -0.88
C ASP A 446 -23.12 -14.71 -0.72
N LEU A 447 -24.44 -14.72 -0.90
CA LEU A 447 -25.27 -15.93 -0.83
C LEU A 447 -24.94 -16.90 -1.98
N ILE A 448 -24.76 -16.39 -3.19
CA ILE A 448 -24.33 -17.19 -4.35
C ILE A 448 -22.99 -17.87 -4.06
N THR A 449 -22.02 -17.12 -3.54
CA THR A 449 -20.70 -17.65 -3.20
C THR A 449 -20.79 -18.71 -2.11
N TYR A 450 -21.56 -18.44 -1.06
CA TYR A 450 -21.83 -19.39 0.02
C TYR A 450 -22.42 -20.72 -0.50
N PHE A 451 -23.52 -20.67 -1.27
CA PHE A 451 -24.15 -21.88 -1.81
C PHE A 451 -23.29 -22.62 -2.82
N ALA A 452 -22.50 -21.89 -3.64
CA ALA A 452 -21.60 -22.49 -4.61
C ALA A 452 -20.49 -23.30 -3.92
N LEU A 453 -19.87 -22.74 -2.89
CA LEU A 453 -18.81 -23.42 -2.13
C LEU A 453 -19.35 -24.56 -1.26
N GLN A 454 -20.61 -24.47 -0.82
CA GLN A 454 -21.27 -25.56 -0.10
C GLN A 454 -21.36 -26.86 -0.93
N ALA A 455 -21.34 -26.79 -2.27
CA ALA A 455 -21.38 -27.96 -3.15
C ALA A 455 -20.19 -28.92 -2.95
N PHE A 456 -19.06 -28.42 -2.41
CA PHE A 456 -17.87 -29.23 -2.13
C PHE A 456 -17.80 -29.73 -0.69
N SER A 457 -18.75 -29.35 0.16
CA SER A 457 -18.79 -29.78 1.54
C SER A 457 -19.15 -31.27 1.61
N LYS A 458 -18.35 -32.07 2.33
CA LYS A 458 -18.65 -33.49 2.61
C LYS A 458 -19.80 -33.69 3.62
N ARG A 459 -20.44 -32.60 4.06
CA ARG A 459 -21.47 -32.61 5.11
C ARG A 459 -22.81 -33.12 4.60
N LYS A 460 -23.62 -33.63 5.53
CA LYS A 460 -25.03 -33.90 5.26
C LYS A 460 -25.74 -32.56 5.00
N PRO A 461 -26.65 -32.48 4.02
CA PRO A 461 -27.46 -31.29 3.81
C PRO A 461 -28.15 -30.85 5.11
N TYR A 462 -28.16 -29.53 5.39
CA TYR A 462 -28.83 -29.01 6.57
C TYR A 462 -30.32 -29.39 6.56
N LYS A 463 -30.81 -29.95 7.67
CA LYS A 463 -32.24 -30.26 7.83
C LYS A 463 -33.07 -29.02 8.13
N HIS A 464 -32.44 -28.01 8.72
CA HIS A 464 -33.02 -26.72 9.09
C HIS A 464 -32.04 -25.62 8.70
N LEU A 465 -32.54 -24.60 8.00
CA LEU A 465 -31.76 -23.40 7.67
C LEU A 465 -32.00 -22.34 8.74
N GLU A 466 -30.99 -21.54 9.08
CA GLU A 466 -31.15 -20.42 10.00
C GLU A 466 -32.27 -19.47 9.54
N SER A 467 -33.05 -18.92 10.48
CA SER A 467 -34.27 -18.15 10.19
C SER A 467 -34.07 -16.92 9.31
N GLY A 468 -32.98 -16.17 9.50
CA GLY A 468 -32.56 -15.06 8.65
C GLY A 468 -32.19 -15.53 7.25
N LEU A 469 -31.43 -16.62 7.13
CA LEU A 469 -31.09 -17.24 5.85
C LEU A 469 -32.35 -17.70 5.09
N GLN A 470 -33.37 -18.27 5.77
CA GLN A 470 -34.64 -18.62 5.13
C GLN A 470 -35.33 -17.39 4.51
N LYS A 471 -35.35 -16.27 5.23
CA LYS A 471 -35.93 -15.01 4.75
C LYS A 471 -35.12 -14.41 3.60
N ASP A 472 -33.79 -14.49 3.68
CA ASP A 472 -32.87 -14.06 2.62
C ASP A 472 -33.14 -14.87 1.33
N ILE A 473 -33.19 -16.20 1.43
CA ILE A 473 -33.51 -17.08 0.30
C ILE A 473 -34.85 -16.70 -0.33
N LYS A 474 -35.88 -16.54 0.50
CA LYS A 474 -37.22 -16.20 0.02
C LYS A 474 -37.26 -14.85 -0.68
N ALA A 475 -36.54 -13.86 -0.16
CA ALA A 475 -36.52 -12.52 -0.71
C ALA A 475 -35.73 -12.42 -2.03
N PHE A 476 -34.61 -13.14 -2.14
CA PHE A 476 -33.68 -13.00 -3.26
C PHE A 476 -33.86 -14.05 -4.37
N PHE A 477 -34.19 -15.28 -4.00
CA PHE A 477 -34.27 -16.42 -4.92
C PHE A 477 -35.66 -17.06 -4.97
N GLY A 478 -36.58 -16.62 -4.11
CA GLY A 478 -37.93 -17.17 -3.96
C GLY A 478 -37.97 -18.46 -3.16
N ASP A 479 -37.15 -19.45 -3.53
CA ASP A 479 -37.00 -20.71 -2.83
C ASP A 479 -35.53 -21.20 -2.81
N HIS A 480 -35.28 -22.21 -1.96
CA HIS A 480 -33.93 -22.75 -1.75
C HIS A 480 -33.39 -23.51 -2.97
N GLN A 481 -34.27 -24.09 -3.80
CA GLN A 481 -33.84 -24.81 -5.00
C GLN A 481 -33.29 -23.84 -6.03
N ASN A 482 -33.97 -22.71 -6.27
CA ASN A 482 -33.50 -21.66 -7.17
C ASN A 482 -32.18 -21.07 -6.70
N ALA A 483 -31.97 -20.90 -5.38
CA ALA A 483 -30.72 -20.41 -4.83
C ALA A 483 -29.55 -21.34 -5.17
N ILE A 484 -29.73 -22.66 -4.98
CA ILE A 484 -28.72 -23.68 -5.32
C ILE A 484 -28.48 -23.73 -6.83
N GLU A 485 -29.54 -23.72 -7.65
CA GLU A 485 -29.41 -23.77 -9.12
C GLU A 485 -28.67 -22.55 -9.67
N THR A 486 -28.96 -21.36 -9.13
CA THR A 486 -28.27 -20.11 -9.48
C THR A 486 -26.80 -20.17 -9.10
N ALA A 487 -26.50 -20.58 -7.86
CA ALA A 487 -25.12 -20.72 -7.39
C ALA A 487 -24.33 -21.76 -8.19
N ARG A 488 -24.96 -22.89 -8.51
CA ARG A 488 -24.37 -23.96 -9.34
C ARG A 488 -24.10 -23.50 -10.77
N SER A 489 -24.99 -22.70 -11.35
CA SER A 489 -24.79 -22.09 -12.67
C SER A 489 -23.53 -21.21 -12.69
N ILE A 490 -23.34 -20.38 -11.66
CA ILE A 490 -22.15 -19.52 -11.54
C ILE A 490 -20.90 -20.35 -11.26
N LEU A 491 -20.99 -21.40 -10.44
CA LEU A 491 -19.89 -22.33 -10.20
C LEU A 491 -19.41 -22.97 -11.52
N PHE A 492 -20.30 -23.35 -12.44
CA PHE A 492 -19.88 -23.87 -13.75
C PHE A 492 -19.23 -22.80 -14.64
N LYS A 493 -19.57 -21.52 -14.46
CA LYS A 493 -18.97 -20.42 -15.23
C LYS A 493 -17.50 -20.19 -14.90
N ILE A 494 -16.99 -20.65 -13.75
CA ILE A 494 -15.57 -20.45 -13.37
C ILE A 494 -14.58 -21.10 -14.36
N SER A 495 -15.03 -22.11 -15.12
CA SER A 495 -14.20 -22.75 -16.15
C SER A 495 -14.16 -21.97 -17.47
N ASN A 496 -14.98 -20.93 -17.63
CA ASN A 496 -15.00 -20.09 -18.83
C ASN A 496 -13.99 -18.94 -18.68
N ALA A 497 -12.91 -19.03 -19.44
CA ALA A 497 -11.82 -18.04 -19.42
C ALA A 497 -12.27 -16.63 -19.84
N GLU A 498 -13.24 -16.51 -20.77
CA GLU A 498 -13.75 -15.21 -21.22
C GLU A 498 -14.49 -14.49 -20.09
N LEU A 499 -15.38 -15.20 -19.38
CA LEU A 499 -16.09 -14.64 -18.22
C LEU A 499 -15.15 -14.28 -17.07
N ILE A 500 -14.09 -15.06 -16.86
CA ILE A 500 -13.05 -14.74 -15.88
C ILE A 500 -12.28 -13.49 -16.30
N ALA A 501 -11.94 -13.35 -17.59
CA ALA A 501 -11.27 -12.15 -18.11
C ALA A 501 -12.14 -10.90 -17.92
N GLU A 502 -13.42 -10.95 -18.27
CA GLU A 502 -14.39 -9.86 -18.07
C GLU A 502 -14.52 -9.48 -16.59
N ALA A 503 -14.62 -10.48 -15.70
CA ALA A 503 -14.70 -10.24 -14.27
C ALA A 503 -13.40 -9.63 -13.70
N CYS A 504 -12.24 -10.04 -14.21
CA CYS A 504 -10.95 -9.47 -13.81
C CYS A 504 -10.80 -8.02 -14.27
N GLN A 505 -11.24 -7.72 -15.50
CA GLN A 505 -11.28 -6.37 -16.04
C GLN A 505 -12.19 -5.47 -15.18
N HIS A 506 -13.42 -5.93 -14.91
CA HIS A 506 -14.35 -5.19 -14.05
C HIS A 506 -13.77 -4.95 -12.65
N ALA A 507 -13.15 -5.96 -12.03
CA ALA A 507 -12.50 -5.81 -10.73
C ALA A 507 -11.40 -4.73 -10.74
N THR A 508 -10.56 -4.72 -11.77
CA THR A 508 -9.48 -3.74 -11.94
C THR A 508 -10.02 -2.32 -12.08
N GLU A 509 -11.09 -2.15 -12.87
CA GLU A 509 -11.77 -0.86 -13.04
C GLU A 509 -12.34 -0.32 -11.72
N GLN A 510 -12.73 -1.19 -10.79
CA GLN A 510 -13.33 -0.78 -9.51
C GLN A 510 -12.34 -0.47 -8.40
N GLY A 511 -11.08 -0.86 -8.52
CA GLY A 511 -10.30 -0.90 -7.28
C GLY A 511 -9.23 -1.96 -7.22
N LEU A 512 -9.57 -3.12 -7.75
CA LEU A 512 -9.30 -4.36 -7.05
C LEU A 512 -8.13 -5.08 -7.70
N GLY A 513 -6.94 -4.58 -7.40
CA GLY A 513 -5.68 -5.12 -7.89
C GLY A 513 -5.28 -4.64 -9.28
N PHE A 514 -4.34 -5.36 -9.87
CA PHE A 514 -3.68 -5.05 -11.14
C PHE A 514 -3.79 -6.22 -12.12
N LEU A 515 -4.31 -5.93 -13.30
CA LEU A 515 -4.43 -6.88 -14.40
C LEU A 515 -3.19 -6.83 -15.30
N ASP A 516 -2.46 -7.94 -15.34
CA ASP A 516 -1.43 -8.23 -16.33
C ASP A 516 -2.14 -8.74 -17.60
N GLU A 517 -2.02 -7.99 -18.69
CA GLU A 517 -2.93 -8.07 -19.85
C GLU A 517 -3.19 -9.50 -20.33
N GLY A 518 -4.45 -9.95 -20.25
CA GLY A 518 -4.87 -11.28 -20.75
C GLY A 518 -4.27 -12.48 -20.02
N GLU A 519 -3.38 -12.25 -19.06
CA GLU A 519 -2.68 -13.28 -18.31
C GLU A 519 -3.31 -13.51 -16.95
N ALA A 520 -3.30 -12.49 -16.08
CA ALA A 520 -3.68 -12.67 -14.69
C ALA A 520 -4.04 -11.39 -13.94
N LEU A 521 -5.02 -11.50 -13.05
CA LEU A 521 -5.31 -10.48 -12.04
C LEU A 521 -4.47 -10.75 -10.79
N HIS A 522 -3.75 -9.73 -10.32
CA HIS A 522 -2.99 -9.74 -9.08
C HIS A 522 -3.62 -8.80 -8.07
N LEU A 523 -3.90 -9.26 -6.86
CA LEU A 523 -4.53 -8.42 -5.83
C LEU A 523 -4.11 -8.85 -4.42
N HIS A 524 -4.09 -7.89 -3.50
CA HIS A 524 -3.93 -8.18 -2.08
C HIS A 524 -5.17 -8.91 -1.52
N THR A 525 -4.97 -9.83 -0.58
CA THR A 525 -6.04 -10.70 -0.05
C THR A 525 -7.19 -9.92 0.62
N SER A 526 -6.92 -8.73 1.14
CA SER A 526 -7.94 -7.89 1.80
C SER A 526 -9.09 -7.51 0.87
N MET A 527 -8.85 -7.45 -0.44
CA MET A 527 -9.83 -7.04 -1.45
C MET A 527 -10.68 -8.21 -1.99
N VAL A 528 -10.41 -9.46 -1.57
CA VAL A 528 -11.11 -10.65 -2.12
C VAL A 528 -12.61 -10.56 -1.93
N GLN A 529 -13.08 -10.03 -0.79
CA GLN A 529 -14.52 -9.94 -0.49
C GLN A 529 -15.26 -8.91 -1.35
N GLU A 530 -14.54 -8.05 -2.05
CA GLU A 530 -15.08 -7.02 -2.93
C GLU A 530 -15.14 -7.48 -4.39
N LEU A 531 -14.51 -8.62 -4.69
CA LEU A 531 -14.53 -9.17 -6.04
C LEU A 531 -15.93 -9.67 -6.41
N PRO A 532 -16.26 -9.67 -7.72
CA PRO A 532 -17.46 -10.33 -8.22
C PRO A 532 -17.56 -11.78 -7.75
N ALA A 533 -18.78 -12.26 -7.46
CA ALA A 533 -19.03 -13.63 -7.00
C ALA A 533 -18.29 -14.71 -7.82
N LEU A 534 -18.17 -14.53 -9.14
CA LEU A 534 -17.47 -15.46 -10.02
C LEU A 534 -16.00 -15.67 -9.60
N LEU A 535 -15.27 -14.59 -9.30
CA LEU A 535 -13.87 -14.65 -8.88
C LEU A 535 -13.74 -15.11 -7.43
N ARG A 536 -14.68 -14.72 -6.55
CA ARG A 536 -14.72 -15.22 -5.16
C ARG A 536 -14.92 -16.72 -5.10
N ILE A 537 -15.81 -17.27 -5.93
CA ILE A 537 -16.00 -18.72 -6.07
C ILE A 537 -14.74 -19.37 -6.63
N TYR A 538 -14.10 -18.78 -7.65
CA TYR A 538 -12.83 -19.28 -8.21
C TYR A 538 -11.75 -19.42 -7.13
N ILE A 539 -11.55 -18.38 -6.31
CA ILE A 539 -10.62 -18.39 -5.18
C ILE A 539 -11.06 -19.40 -4.13
N GLY A 540 -12.35 -19.43 -3.77
CA GLY A 540 -12.90 -20.35 -2.77
C GLY A 540 -12.77 -21.83 -3.17
N CYS A 541 -12.83 -22.16 -4.46
CA CYS A 541 -12.52 -23.51 -4.94
C CYS A 541 -11.06 -23.90 -4.66
N ALA A 542 -10.13 -22.95 -4.75
CA ALA A 542 -8.73 -23.19 -4.43
C ALA A 542 -8.52 -23.39 -2.91
N THR A 543 -9.28 -22.67 -2.07
CA THR A 543 -9.19 -22.81 -0.60
C THR A 543 -9.71 -24.16 -0.11
N ILE A 544 -10.59 -24.81 -0.87
CA ILE A 544 -11.02 -26.20 -0.60
C ILE A 544 -9.87 -27.19 -0.82
N LEU A 545 -8.99 -26.95 -1.80
CA LEU A 545 -7.86 -27.82 -2.13
C LEU A 545 -6.66 -27.59 -1.22
N TYR A 546 -6.29 -26.34 -0.97
CA TYR A 546 -5.08 -25.97 -0.23
C TYR A 546 -5.34 -25.63 1.26
N GLY A 547 -6.51 -25.10 1.58
CA GLY A 547 -6.83 -24.54 2.89
C GLY A 547 -7.02 -23.02 2.86
N ASP A 548 -6.95 -22.39 4.02
CA ASP A 548 -7.22 -20.96 4.14
C ASP A 548 -6.16 -20.07 3.48
N ILE A 549 -6.59 -18.91 3.00
CA ILE A 549 -5.74 -17.89 2.37
C ILE A 549 -5.41 -16.74 3.33
N GLU A 550 -5.79 -16.82 4.62
CA GLU A 550 -5.56 -15.74 5.59
C GLU A 550 -4.08 -15.34 5.76
N GLN A 551 -3.13 -16.24 5.51
CA GLN A 551 -1.70 -15.94 5.53
C GLN A 551 -1.12 -15.56 4.16
N THR A 552 -1.96 -15.42 3.15
CA THR A 552 -1.56 -14.97 1.82
C THR A 552 -1.65 -13.46 1.75
N ASP A 553 -0.57 -12.79 1.34
CA ASP A 553 -0.65 -11.36 1.09
C ASP A 553 -1.20 -11.11 -0.32
N LEU A 554 -0.66 -11.82 -1.32
CA LEU A 554 -0.98 -11.58 -2.74
C LEU A 554 -1.57 -12.81 -3.42
N ILE A 555 -2.66 -12.59 -4.15
CA ILE A 555 -3.35 -13.62 -4.94
C ILE A 555 -3.18 -13.30 -6.43
N LYS A 556 -2.86 -14.32 -7.21
CA LYS A 556 -2.77 -14.28 -8.68
C LYS A 556 -3.80 -15.21 -9.30
N ILE A 557 -4.82 -14.65 -9.93
CA ILE A 557 -5.83 -15.41 -10.70
C ILE A 557 -5.34 -15.52 -12.14
N HIS A 558 -5.00 -16.73 -12.60
CA HIS A 558 -4.58 -16.95 -13.98
C HIS A 558 -5.82 -17.18 -14.86
N ILE A 559 -6.04 -16.29 -15.82
CA ILE A 559 -7.28 -16.24 -16.62
C ILE A 559 -7.43 -17.50 -17.47
N GLN A 560 -6.37 -17.87 -18.21
CA GLN A 560 -6.46 -18.92 -19.23
C GLN A 560 -6.19 -20.33 -18.68
N SER A 561 -5.30 -20.44 -17.69
CA SER A 561 -4.74 -21.74 -17.29
C SER A 561 -5.55 -22.48 -16.22
N GLY A 562 -6.57 -21.83 -15.62
CA GLY A 562 -7.34 -22.43 -14.52
C GLY A 562 -6.49 -22.61 -13.25
N LYS A 563 -5.48 -21.74 -13.07
CA LYS A 563 -4.55 -21.78 -11.95
C LYS A 563 -4.77 -20.59 -11.04
N LEU A 564 -4.54 -20.80 -9.75
CA LEU A 564 -4.42 -19.75 -8.75
C LEU A 564 -3.00 -19.79 -8.19
N SER A 565 -2.40 -18.64 -7.92
CA SER A 565 -1.19 -18.59 -7.09
C SER A 565 -1.41 -17.74 -5.85
N LEU A 566 -1.00 -18.27 -4.71
CA LEU A 566 -1.01 -17.61 -3.42
C LEU A 566 0.44 -17.28 -3.07
N MET A 567 0.72 -16.07 -2.63
CA MET A 567 2.05 -15.60 -2.31
C MET A 567 2.07 -14.93 -0.95
N ARG A 568 3.02 -15.36 -0.11
CA ARG A 568 3.30 -14.77 1.20
C ARG A 568 4.66 -14.11 1.19
N TYR A 569 4.71 -12.91 1.71
CA TYR A 569 5.89 -12.08 1.84
C TYR A 569 6.28 -11.94 3.31
N ASP A 570 7.43 -11.34 3.59
CA ASP A 570 7.91 -11.12 4.96
C ASP A 570 7.10 -10.04 5.69
N ASP A 571 7.26 -8.77 5.32
CA ASP A 571 6.61 -7.64 5.97
C ASP A 571 5.89 -6.79 4.91
N PHE A 572 4.85 -7.39 4.33
CA PHE A 572 4.15 -6.81 3.18
C PHE A 572 3.58 -5.43 3.48
N GLU A 573 3.08 -5.20 4.69
CA GLU A 573 2.45 -3.94 5.07
C GLU A 573 3.49 -2.82 5.26
N ASN A 574 4.57 -3.07 6.02
CA ASN A 574 5.47 -2.02 6.47
C ASN A 574 6.74 -1.83 5.62
N GLN A 575 7.03 -2.73 4.67
CA GLN A 575 8.19 -2.58 3.78
C GLN A 575 7.77 -2.22 2.36
N PRO A 576 8.48 -1.30 1.68
CA PRO A 576 8.11 -0.91 0.32
C PRO A 576 8.45 -1.96 -0.74
N ILE A 577 9.44 -2.82 -0.45
CA ILE A 577 9.91 -3.90 -1.32
C ILE A 577 10.02 -5.19 -0.48
N PRO A 578 8.89 -5.82 -0.12
CA PRO A 578 8.90 -7.03 0.69
C PRO A 578 9.39 -8.22 -0.14
N ARG A 579 9.92 -9.26 0.52
CA ARG A 579 10.50 -10.44 -0.14
C ARG A 579 9.58 -11.63 -0.08
N LEU A 580 9.47 -12.34 -1.21
CA LEU A 580 8.66 -13.54 -1.34
C LEU A 580 9.24 -14.65 -0.44
N LEU A 581 8.43 -15.14 0.49
CA LEU A 581 8.76 -16.23 1.40
C LEU A 581 8.15 -17.56 0.96
N GLU A 582 6.93 -17.52 0.43
CA GLU A 582 6.21 -18.71 0.03
C GLU A 582 5.35 -18.43 -1.19
N ARG A 583 5.30 -19.38 -2.12
CA ARG A 583 4.36 -19.38 -3.22
C ARG A 583 3.70 -20.74 -3.35
N VAL A 584 2.38 -20.75 -3.43
CA VAL A 584 1.59 -21.95 -3.69
C VAL A 584 0.93 -21.78 -5.04
N LYS A 585 1.10 -22.76 -5.93
CA LYS A 585 0.48 -22.77 -7.24
C LYS A 585 -0.55 -23.88 -7.31
N ILE A 586 -1.82 -23.52 -7.36
CA ILE A 586 -2.95 -24.45 -7.33
C ILE A 586 -3.48 -24.61 -8.75
N ASN A 587 -3.61 -25.85 -9.21
CA ASN A 587 -4.23 -26.19 -10.48
C ASN A 587 -5.63 -26.74 -10.22
N LEU A 588 -6.67 -25.93 -10.49
CA LEU A 588 -8.05 -26.29 -10.20
C LEU A 588 -8.55 -27.45 -11.08
N ARG A 589 -8.01 -27.59 -12.31
CA ARG A 589 -8.40 -28.65 -13.25
C ARG A 589 -7.85 -30.00 -12.84
N GLU A 590 -6.57 -30.04 -12.47
CA GLU A 590 -5.88 -31.26 -12.04
C GLU A 590 -6.11 -31.58 -10.56
N GLN A 591 -6.63 -30.63 -9.78
CA GLN A 591 -6.81 -30.72 -8.33
C GLN A 591 -5.49 -30.99 -7.58
N THR A 592 -4.41 -30.41 -8.09
CA THR A 592 -3.06 -30.50 -7.54
C THR A 592 -2.56 -29.12 -7.10
N PHE A 593 -1.53 -29.10 -6.27
CA PHE A 593 -0.83 -27.87 -5.94
C PHE A 593 0.68 -28.12 -5.79
N ASP A 594 1.46 -27.09 -6.12
CA ASP A 594 2.90 -27.04 -5.92
C ASP A 594 3.23 -25.98 -4.86
N LEU A 595 4.02 -26.34 -3.85
CA LEU A 595 4.52 -25.43 -2.82
C LEU A 595 5.98 -25.07 -3.10
N TYR A 596 6.28 -23.77 -3.08
CA TYR A 596 7.62 -23.21 -3.22
C TYR A 596 7.95 -22.41 -1.97
N GLU A 597 8.89 -22.89 -1.17
CA GLU A 597 9.42 -22.18 0.01
C GLU A 597 10.73 -21.49 -0.36
N TYR A 598 10.76 -20.16 -0.21
CA TYR A 598 11.90 -19.32 -0.54
C TYR A 598 12.79 -19.13 0.70
N GLY A 599 14.07 -19.38 0.53
CA GLY A 599 15.06 -19.58 1.59
C GLY A 599 16.28 -20.30 1.01
N ASP A 600 16.59 -21.49 1.51
CA ASP A 600 17.76 -22.25 1.04
C ASP A 600 17.55 -22.88 -0.35
N ALA A 601 16.33 -23.34 -0.67
CA ALA A 601 16.03 -24.03 -1.92
C ALA A 601 15.77 -23.08 -3.10
N PHE A 602 15.17 -21.91 -2.82
CA PHE A 602 14.87 -20.88 -3.82
C PHE A 602 15.26 -19.51 -3.25
N VAL A 603 16.01 -18.72 -4.02
CA VAL A 603 16.40 -17.37 -3.60
C VAL A 603 15.15 -16.49 -3.50
N PRO A 604 14.87 -15.86 -2.34
CA PRO A 604 13.75 -14.94 -2.18
C PRO A 604 13.81 -13.82 -3.21
N THR A 605 12.69 -13.50 -3.84
CA THR A 605 12.58 -12.41 -4.83
C THR A 605 11.87 -11.21 -4.22
N ASN A 606 12.25 -10.01 -4.63
CA ASN A 606 11.59 -8.77 -4.21
C ASN A 606 10.23 -8.59 -4.90
N LEU A 607 9.28 -7.97 -4.20
CA LEU A 607 8.06 -7.43 -4.81
C LEU A 607 8.26 -5.95 -5.16
N TYR A 608 8.40 -5.67 -6.45
CA TYR A 608 8.46 -4.30 -6.94
C TYR A 608 7.07 -3.77 -7.29
N LEU A 609 6.93 -2.44 -7.24
CA LEU A 609 5.70 -1.75 -7.65
C LEU A 609 4.47 -2.20 -6.86
N LYS A 610 4.65 -2.36 -5.53
CA LYS A 610 3.64 -2.93 -4.62
C LYS A 610 2.32 -2.16 -4.69
N SER A 611 2.35 -0.84 -4.92
CA SER A 611 1.15 0.01 -5.11
C SER A 611 0.19 -0.48 -6.20
N ARG A 612 0.65 -1.31 -7.16
CA ARG A 612 -0.22 -1.92 -8.16
C ARG A 612 -1.22 -2.91 -7.56
N PHE A 613 -0.84 -3.58 -6.48
CA PHE A 613 -1.58 -4.73 -5.96
C PHE A 613 -2.49 -4.38 -4.77
N ILE A 614 -2.38 -3.16 -4.29
CA ILE A 614 -3.16 -2.58 -3.20
C ILE A 614 -3.93 -1.37 -3.73
N ASN A 615 -4.89 -0.87 -2.95
CA ASN A 615 -5.67 0.32 -3.30
C ASN A 615 -5.47 1.43 -2.25
N GLU A 616 -6.11 2.57 -2.49
CA GLU A 616 -6.06 3.76 -1.66
C GLU A 616 -6.58 3.58 -0.22
N GLU A 617 -7.26 2.48 0.08
CA GLU A 617 -7.72 2.15 1.43
C GLU A 617 -6.67 1.33 2.21
N PHE A 618 -5.61 0.85 1.56
CA PHE A 618 -4.57 0.08 2.20
C PHE A 618 -3.62 0.97 3.03
N PRO A 619 -3.14 0.50 4.20
CA PRO A 619 -2.18 1.25 5.01
C PRO A 619 -0.96 1.70 4.20
N HIS A 620 -0.52 2.95 4.40
CA HIS A 620 0.64 3.53 3.72
C HIS A 620 0.57 3.58 2.18
N PHE A 621 -0.60 3.42 1.56
CA PHE A 621 -0.74 3.42 0.09
C PHE A 621 -0.11 4.66 -0.57
N ALA A 622 -0.37 5.86 -0.03
CA ALA A 622 0.17 7.11 -0.57
C ALA A 622 1.71 7.13 -0.55
N ASN A 623 2.31 6.68 0.56
CA ASN A 623 3.76 6.57 0.71
C ASN A 623 4.33 5.52 -0.28
N GLN A 624 3.68 4.35 -0.40
CA GLN A 624 4.09 3.32 -1.36
C GLN A 624 4.01 3.80 -2.82
N LEU A 625 2.94 4.50 -3.19
CA LEU A 625 2.76 5.00 -4.54
C LEU A 625 3.87 6.00 -4.90
N ASN A 626 4.16 6.94 -4.00
CA ASN A 626 5.25 7.89 -4.18
C ASN A 626 6.62 7.17 -4.26
N PHE A 627 6.87 6.18 -3.39
CA PHE A 627 8.08 5.36 -3.45
C PHE A 627 8.26 4.68 -4.81
N ASP A 628 7.20 4.05 -5.33
CA ASP A 628 7.22 3.35 -6.61
C ASP A 628 7.43 4.32 -7.79
N GLU A 629 6.86 5.53 -7.73
CA GLU A 629 7.07 6.58 -8.72
C GLU A 629 8.51 7.11 -8.69
N GLN A 630 9.08 7.34 -7.51
CA GLN A 630 10.47 7.74 -7.33
C GLN A 630 11.42 6.65 -7.86
N LEU A 631 11.18 5.38 -7.52
CA LEU A 631 11.99 4.26 -7.97
C LEU A 631 12.02 4.13 -9.49
N LYS A 632 10.86 4.30 -10.15
CA LYS A 632 10.77 4.36 -11.62
C LYS A 632 11.51 5.56 -12.19
N ALA A 633 11.38 6.74 -11.56
CA ALA A 633 12.00 7.97 -12.03
C ALA A 633 13.53 7.92 -12.00
N LEU A 634 14.13 7.05 -11.17
CA LEU A 634 15.57 6.81 -11.18
C LEU A 634 16.05 6.20 -12.51
N ASN A 635 15.19 5.46 -13.24
CA ASN A 635 15.54 4.74 -14.49
C ASN A 635 16.78 3.83 -14.36
N LEU A 636 17.00 3.27 -13.17
CA LEU A 636 18.14 2.37 -12.90
C LEU A 636 17.82 0.89 -13.09
N PHE A 637 16.53 0.54 -13.17
CA PHE A 637 16.06 -0.85 -13.11
C PHE A 637 15.07 -1.14 -14.23
N ASP A 638 15.17 -2.34 -14.80
CA ASP A 638 14.04 -2.97 -15.48
C ASP A 638 13.15 -3.64 -14.43
N LEU A 639 12.01 -3.03 -14.13
CA LEU A 639 11.03 -3.51 -13.15
C LEU A 639 9.93 -4.36 -13.81
N SER A 640 10.11 -4.82 -15.05
CA SER A 640 9.20 -5.74 -15.71
C SER A 640 9.33 -7.16 -15.14
N GLY A 641 8.25 -7.96 -15.24
CA GLY A 641 8.22 -9.31 -14.69
C GLY A 641 8.51 -9.36 -13.19
N TYR A 642 9.55 -10.09 -12.78
CA TYR A 642 10.01 -10.19 -11.39
C TYR A 642 11.05 -9.14 -11.00
N GLY A 643 11.51 -8.31 -11.96
CA GLY A 643 12.58 -7.34 -11.75
C GLY A 643 13.94 -7.96 -11.41
N PRO A 644 14.92 -7.13 -10.99
CA PRO A 644 16.25 -7.59 -10.64
C PRO A 644 16.24 -8.42 -9.35
N GLN A 645 17.24 -9.30 -9.20
CA GLN A 645 17.41 -10.08 -7.98
C GLN A 645 17.74 -9.15 -6.79
N PRO A 646 17.41 -9.52 -5.54
CA PRO A 646 17.59 -8.62 -4.40
C PRO A 646 19.03 -8.12 -4.21
N GLU A 647 20.03 -8.95 -4.51
CA GLU A 647 21.43 -8.55 -4.42
C GLU A 647 21.80 -7.51 -5.47
N GLU A 648 21.44 -7.77 -6.73
CA GLU A 648 21.66 -6.84 -7.85
C GLU A 648 20.95 -5.51 -7.60
N PHE A 649 19.71 -5.54 -7.12
CA PHE A 649 18.95 -4.35 -6.78
C PHE A 649 19.67 -3.50 -5.71
N ARG A 650 20.11 -4.13 -4.62
CA ARG A 650 20.83 -3.45 -3.53
C ARG A 650 22.17 -2.88 -4.01
N GLN A 651 22.92 -3.63 -4.81
CA GLN A 651 24.20 -3.17 -5.34
C GLN A 651 24.03 -1.98 -6.28
N THR A 652 23.06 -2.04 -7.20
CA THR A 652 22.78 -0.95 -8.13
C THR A 652 22.30 0.31 -7.42
N LEU A 653 21.42 0.21 -6.41
CA LEU A 653 21.05 1.36 -5.56
C LEU A 653 22.27 1.95 -4.86
N ALA A 654 23.11 1.11 -4.24
CA ALA A 654 24.29 1.55 -3.51
C ALA A 654 25.32 2.25 -4.42
N LEU A 655 25.57 1.69 -5.62
CA LEU A 655 26.42 2.30 -6.64
C LEU A 655 25.87 3.65 -7.11
N ALA A 656 24.55 3.75 -7.27
CA ALA A 656 23.88 4.99 -7.62
C ALA A 656 23.72 5.98 -6.45
N ARG A 657 24.27 5.64 -5.27
CA ARG A 657 24.23 6.45 -4.04
C ARG A 657 22.81 6.73 -3.53
N TRP A 658 21.93 5.75 -3.65
CA TRP A 658 20.58 5.76 -3.09
C TRP A 658 20.44 4.69 -1.99
N GLU A 659 19.65 5.00 -0.98
CA GLU A 659 19.21 4.03 0.03
C GLU A 659 17.72 4.19 0.31
N ILE A 660 17.12 3.12 0.83
CA ILE A 660 15.71 3.09 1.22
C ILE A 660 15.65 3.34 2.73
N ASP A 661 14.89 4.34 3.14
CA ASP A 661 14.58 4.64 4.54
C ASP A 661 13.05 4.62 4.67
N ASP A 662 12.51 3.59 5.33
CA ASP A 662 11.08 3.27 5.34
C ASP A 662 10.46 3.25 3.93
N PHE A 663 9.58 4.21 3.61
CA PHE A 663 8.92 4.36 2.30
C PHE A 663 9.52 5.51 1.47
N GLU A 664 10.75 5.93 1.75
CA GLU A 664 11.42 7.01 1.04
C GLU A 664 12.73 6.54 0.40
N LEU A 665 13.01 7.08 -0.80
CA LEU A 665 14.32 6.97 -1.43
C LEU A 665 15.14 8.20 -1.10
N ILE A 666 16.18 8.03 -0.30
CA ILE A 666 17.08 9.10 0.13
C ILE A 666 18.49 8.91 -0.44
N ARG A 667 19.26 10.00 -0.53
CA ARG A 667 20.69 9.90 -0.90
C ARG A 667 21.44 9.14 0.19
N SER A 668 22.41 8.33 -0.21
CA SER A 668 23.05 7.44 0.75
C SER A 668 23.81 8.20 1.83
N ARG A 669 23.62 7.75 3.07
CA ARG A 669 24.30 8.25 4.27
C ARG A 669 25.59 7.46 4.57
N SER A 670 25.90 6.44 3.77
CA SER A 670 27.11 5.62 3.91
C SER A 670 28.33 6.25 3.23
N ILE A 671 29.54 5.91 3.68
CA ILE A 671 30.80 6.25 2.99
C ILE A 671 31.20 5.04 2.12
N PRO A 672 31.35 5.21 0.80
CA PRO A 672 31.73 4.11 -0.09
C PRO A 672 33.24 3.80 0.01
N ASP A 673 33.64 2.60 -0.41
CA ASP A 673 35.05 2.33 -0.69
C ASP A 673 35.52 3.17 -1.88
N LEU A 674 36.76 3.67 -1.83
CA LEU A 674 37.31 4.55 -2.85
C LEU A 674 37.47 3.88 -4.22
N ASP A 675 37.64 2.56 -4.24
CA ASP A 675 37.84 1.80 -5.47
C ASP A 675 36.51 1.39 -6.14
N VAL A 676 35.37 1.74 -5.53
CA VAL A 676 34.05 1.60 -6.13
C VAL A 676 33.86 2.63 -7.26
N PRO A 677 33.16 2.27 -8.36
CA PRO A 677 32.81 3.22 -9.42
C PRO A 677 32.08 4.46 -8.90
N CYS A 678 32.44 5.61 -9.47
CA CYS A 678 31.81 6.90 -9.28
C CYS A 678 31.47 7.45 -10.68
N GLY A 679 30.25 7.16 -11.13
CA GLY A 679 29.89 7.29 -12.54
C GLY A 679 30.33 6.07 -13.35
N GLN A 680 30.32 6.20 -14.67
CA GLN A 680 30.63 5.13 -15.60
C GLN A 680 32.14 4.92 -15.79
N TYR A 681 32.92 6.01 -15.79
CA TYR A 681 34.33 5.97 -16.21
C TYR A 681 35.37 6.12 -15.10
N PHE A 682 34.98 6.62 -13.93
CA PHE A 682 35.91 6.87 -12.82
C PHE A 682 35.55 6.08 -11.56
N THR A 683 36.51 5.91 -10.66
CA THR A 683 36.30 5.54 -9.24
C THR A 683 36.37 6.78 -8.35
N TYR A 684 35.86 6.67 -7.12
CA TYR A 684 35.99 7.75 -6.13
C TYR A 684 37.47 8.11 -5.89
N ARG A 685 38.36 7.13 -5.84
CA ARG A 685 39.80 7.33 -5.71
C ARG A 685 40.33 8.26 -6.79
N GLN A 686 39.93 8.06 -8.04
CA GLN A 686 40.43 8.87 -9.17
C GLN A 686 39.94 10.33 -9.09
N LEU A 687 38.79 10.60 -8.48
CA LEU A 687 38.30 11.97 -8.27
C LEU A 687 38.89 12.61 -7.00
N ILE A 688 39.36 11.82 -6.04
CA ILE A 688 39.86 12.28 -4.75
C ILE A 688 41.39 12.44 -4.74
N GLU A 689 42.11 11.57 -5.43
CA GLU A 689 43.58 11.47 -5.41
C GLU A 689 44.21 11.92 -6.75
N CYS A 690 43.52 12.71 -7.58
CA CYS A 690 44.05 13.21 -8.86
C CYS A 690 44.93 14.47 -8.73
N GLY A 691 44.93 15.15 -7.59
CA GLY A 691 45.63 16.43 -7.43
C GLY A 691 47.14 16.28 -7.22
N GLU A 692 47.94 17.08 -7.93
CA GLU A 692 49.41 17.09 -7.81
C GLU A 692 49.89 17.33 -6.36
N THR A 693 49.18 18.16 -5.60
CA THR A 693 49.54 18.45 -4.20
C THR A 693 49.32 17.24 -3.30
N GLN A 694 48.26 16.47 -3.54
CA GLN A 694 47.99 15.24 -2.79
C GLN A 694 49.07 14.19 -3.12
N ALA A 695 49.37 13.99 -4.40
CA ALA A 695 50.40 13.05 -4.85
C ALA A 695 51.79 13.37 -4.29
N ARG A 696 52.14 14.66 -4.19
CA ARG A 696 53.44 15.11 -3.65
C ARG A 696 53.57 14.93 -2.14
N ILE A 697 52.51 15.19 -1.37
CA ILE A 697 52.58 15.21 0.11
C ILE A 697 52.20 13.84 0.70
N GLY A 698 51.39 13.05 0.00
CA GLY A 698 50.92 11.74 0.48
C GLY A 698 49.94 11.83 1.65
N LEU A 699 49.29 12.99 1.85
CA LEU A 699 48.25 13.13 2.87
C LEU A 699 46.97 12.38 2.43
N PRO A 700 46.33 11.62 3.34
CA PRO A 700 45.00 11.06 3.09
C PRO A 700 43.99 12.18 2.82
N ASN A 701 43.40 12.19 1.63
CA ASN A 701 42.48 13.24 1.18
C ASN A 701 41.02 12.77 1.24
N LEU A 702 40.62 12.11 2.33
CA LEU A 702 39.34 11.42 2.41
C LEU A 702 38.21 12.38 2.80
N PRO A 703 37.13 12.49 2.02
CA PRO A 703 35.91 13.17 2.47
C PRO A 703 35.35 12.50 3.73
N LYS A 704 34.86 13.32 4.67
CA LYS A 704 34.28 12.87 5.93
C LYS A 704 32.77 12.77 5.86
N GLU A 705 32.15 13.64 5.07
CA GLU A 705 30.69 13.67 4.92
C GLU A 705 30.24 12.76 3.78
N ALA A 706 29.20 11.94 4.01
CA ALA A 706 28.62 11.08 2.97
C ALA A 706 28.10 11.89 1.77
N ASP A 707 27.60 13.10 2.03
CA ASP A 707 27.13 14.02 0.99
C ASP A 707 28.24 14.50 0.07
N SER A 708 29.51 14.53 0.51
CA SER A 708 30.64 14.83 -0.36
C SER A 708 30.80 13.75 -1.44
N TYR A 709 30.57 12.48 -1.10
CA TYR A 709 30.57 11.39 -2.07
C TYR A 709 29.33 11.43 -2.99
N ASN A 710 28.16 11.80 -2.46
CA ASN A 710 26.95 12.01 -3.26
C ASN A 710 27.17 13.10 -4.33
N ALA A 711 27.80 14.21 -3.94
CA ALA A 711 28.13 15.31 -4.84
C ALA A 711 29.18 14.92 -5.90
N LEU A 712 30.19 14.13 -5.54
CA LEU A 712 31.17 13.60 -6.49
C LEU A 712 30.52 12.66 -7.52
N PHE A 713 29.60 11.80 -7.08
CA PHE A 713 28.83 10.93 -7.97
C PHE A 713 27.96 11.71 -8.95
N GLU A 714 27.30 12.77 -8.48
CA GLU A 714 26.49 13.64 -9.35
C GLU A 714 27.36 14.42 -10.33
N LEU A 715 28.51 14.93 -9.89
CA LEU A 715 29.49 15.56 -10.79
C LEU A 715 29.95 14.58 -11.88
N ALA A 716 30.24 13.33 -11.53
CA ALA A 716 30.62 12.30 -12.49
C ALA A 716 29.49 12.05 -13.51
N THR A 717 28.31 11.67 -13.03
CA THR A 717 27.18 11.27 -13.88
C THR A 717 26.55 12.40 -14.69
N LYS A 718 26.58 13.64 -14.19
CA LYS A 718 25.95 14.80 -14.85
C LYS A 718 26.91 15.58 -15.74
N ILE A 719 28.21 15.49 -15.49
CA ILE A 719 29.22 16.29 -16.20
C ILE A 719 30.27 15.41 -16.87
N LEU A 720 30.97 14.57 -16.11
CA LEU A 720 32.15 13.88 -16.62
C LEU A 720 31.80 12.73 -17.57
N ASP A 721 30.78 11.92 -17.25
CA ASP A 721 30.39 10.79 -18.10
C ASP A 721 29.91 11.28 -19.48
N PRO A 722 28.97 12.25 -19.60
CA PRO A 722 28.57 12.77 -20.92
C PRO A 722 29.69 13.48 -21.69
N LEU A 723 30.61 14.13 -20.97
CA LEU A 723 31.79 14.76 -21.57
C LEU A 723 32.72 13.70 -22.16
N ILE A 724 32.96 12.60 -21.44
CA ILE A 724 33.80 11.48 -21.91
C ILE A 724 33.11 10.74 -23.05
N ASP A 725 31.79 10.57 -23.01
CA ASP A 725 31.03 9.97 -24.10
C ASP A 725 31.22 10.73 -25.43
N TYR A 726 31.38 12.06 -25.36
CA TYR A 726 31.54 12.92 -26.54
C TYR A 726 33.00 13.10 -26.97
N TYR A 727 33.89 13.47 -26.04
CA TYR A 727 35.30 13.83 -26.32
C TYR A 727 36.28 12.67 -26.11
N GLY A 728 35.85 11.54 -25.58
CA GLY A 728 36.73 10.47 -25.12
C GLY A 728 37.32 10.75 -23.74
N MET A 729 38.22 9.87 -23.30
CA MET A 729 38.75 9.89 -21.93
C MET A 729 39.51 11.19 -21.63
N ILE A 730 39.24 11.76 -20.46
CA ILE A 730 39.84 13.02 -20.00
C ILE A 730 40.89 12.80 -18.92
N LYS A 731 41.77 13.78 -18.75
CA LYS A 731 42.77 13.78 -17.67
C LYS A 731 42.37 14.73 -16.56
N LEU A 732 42.11 14.17 -15.38
CA LEU A 732 41.86 14.92 -14.16
C LEU A 732 43.17 15.49 -13.61
N THR A 733 43.13 16.76 -13.22
CA THR A 733 44.30 17.50 -12.70
C THR A 733 44.12 17.97 -11.26
N TYR A 734 42.86 18.13 -10.84
CA TYR A 734 42.51 18.47 -9.47
C TYR A 734 41.05 18.08 -9.21
N GLY A 735 40.73 17.63 -8.00
CA GLY A 735 39.42 17.07 -7.66
C GLY A 735 39.03 17.42 -6.24
N PHE A 736 38.55 16.46 -5.44
CA PHE A 736 38.19 16.73 -4.04
C PHE A 736 39.37 17.31 -3.26
N CYS A 737 39.10 18.22 -2.32
CA CYS A 737 40.10 18.80 -1.44
C CYS A 737 39.60 18.88 0.00
N SER A 738 40.18 18.04 0.86
CA SER A 738 39.90 18.06 2.30
C SER A 738 40.37 19.37 2.96
N PRO A 739 39.74 19.77 4.09
CA PRO A 739 40.21 20.88 4.90
C PRO A 739 41.67 20.77 5.35
N GLU A 740 42.20 19.56 5.49
CA GLU A 740 43.60 19.27 5.79
C GLU A 740 44.51 19.55 4.59
N LEU A 741 44.15 19.03 3.40
CA LEU A 741 44.93 19.24 2.17
C LEU A 741 44.95 20.71 1.75
N SER A 742 43.82 21.42 1.87
CA SER A 742 43.70 22.82 1.47
C SER A 742 44.69 23.76 2.20
N ARG A 743 45.10 23.44 3.44
CA ARG A 743 46.11 24.22 4.20
C ARG A 743 47.49 24.22 3.54
N HIS A 744 47.76 23.24 2.68
CA HIS A 744 49.02 23.11 1.97
C HIS A 744 48.99 23.77 0.58
N ILE A 745 47.84 24.27 0.13
CA ILE A 745 47.68 24.91 -1.17
C ILE A 745 47.70 26.43 -0.99
N LYS A 746 48.82 27.06 -1.39
CA LYS A 746 49.09 28.49 -1.13
C LYS A 746 48.67 29.44 -2.26
N VAL A 747 48.27 28.93 -3.41
CA VAL A 747 47.95 29.72 -4.62
C VAL A 747 46.68 29.16 -5.27
N ARG A 748 45.85 30.04 -5.87
CA ARG A 748 44.68 29.70 -6.71
C ARG A 748 43.45 29.09 -6.02
N ILE A 749 43.32 29.18 -4.69
CA ILE A 749 42.11 28.75 -3.97
C ILE A 749 41.41 29.93 -3.30
N ALA A 750 40.08 29.98 -3.37
CA ALA A 750 39.23 30.82 -2.56
C ALA A 750 38.55 29.94 -1.48
N PRO A 751 39.17 29.70 -0.31
CA PRO A 751 38.84 28.56 0.55
C PRO A 751 37.42 28.51 1.11
N LYS A 752 36.71 29.65 1.10
CA LYS A 752 35.31 29.77 1.56
C LYS A 752 34.27 29.63 0.44
N LEU A 753 34.72 29.56 -0.81
CA LEU A 753 33.90 29.49 -2.02
C LEU A 753 34.35 28.34 -2.94
N ASP A 754 35.19 27.45 -2.42
CA ASP A 754 35.81 26.38 -3.17
C ASP A 754 34.91 25.13 -3.12
N GLN A 755 34.29 24.80 -4.26
CA GLN A 755 33.45 23.60 -4.40
C GLN A 755 34.27 22.31 -4.50
N HIS A 756 35.61 22.37 -4.55
CA HIS A 756 36.45 21.19 -4.33
C HIS A 756 36.34 20.63 -2.90
N ALA A 757 35.91 21.45 -1.93
CA ALA A 757 35.60 20.99 -0.57
C ALA A 757 34.27 20.21 -0.48
N ALA A 758 33.54 20.09 -1.58
CA ALA A 758 32.25 19.43 -1.66
C ALA A 758 31.26 19.88 -0.56
N HIS A 759 30.76 18.93 0.23
CA HIS A 759 29.82 19.16 1.34
C HIS A 759 30.51 19.15 2.70
N GLU A 760 31.84 19.18 2.75
CA GLU A 760 32.58 19.13 4.02
C GLU A 760 32.17 20.27 4.96
N LEU A 761 32.15 19.97 6.25
CA LEU A 761 31.78 20.91 7.29
C LEU A 761 33.02 21.57 7.91
N ASN A 762 32.88 22.85 8.24
CA ASN A 762 33.87 23.58 9.03
C ASN A 762 33.71 23.26 10.53
N ARG A 763 34.60 23.81 11.37
CA ARG A 763 34.59 23.58 12.83
C ARG A 763 33.30 24.01 13.55
N MET A 764 32.44 24.81 12.90
CA MET A 764 31.15 25.24 13.44
C MET A 764 29.98 24.38 12.93
N GLY A 765 30.24 23.27 12.23
CA GLY A 765 29.21 22.41 11.65
C GLY A 765 28.49 23.02 10.45
N LYS A 766 29.05 24.07 9.83
CA LYS A 766 28.48 24.68 8.61
C LYS A 766 29.27 24.24 7.36
N PRO A 767 28.64 24.16 6.18
CA PRO A 767 29.35 23.86 4.94
C PRO A 767 30.56 24.78 4.72
N VAL A 768 31.69 24.22 4.30
CA VAL A 768 32.90 24.98 3.93
C VAL A 768 32.60 25.90 2.75
N CYS A 769 31.87 25.39 1.76
CA CYS A 769 31.35 26.17 0.64
C CYS A 769 29.81 26.20 0.72
N PRO A 770 29.16 27.37 0.85
CA PRO A 770 27.70 27.46 0.93
C PRO A 770 27.01 27.11 -0.39
N ARG A 771 27.76 26.99 -1.50
CA ARG A 771 27.24 26.59 -2.81
C ARG A 771 26.90 25.11 -2.89
N LEU A 772 27.49 24.28 -2.01
CA LEU A 772 27.39 22.82 -2.05
C LEU A 772 27.80 22.26 -3.42
N GLY A 773 27.54 20.98 -3.69
CA GLY A 773 27.98 20.30 -4.90
C GLY A 773 29.49 20.02 -4.89
N ALA A 774 30.04 19.52 -5.99
CA ALA A 774 31.45 19.18 -6.13
C ALA A 774 32.08 19.83 -7.38
N ALA A 775 33.40 19.94 -7.39
CA ALA A 775 34.16 20.50 -8.51
C ALA A 775 35.38 19.66 -8.89
N VAL A 776 35.81 19.83 -10.15
CA VAL A 776 36.95 19.14 -10.73
C VAL A 776 37.61 20.02 -11.79
N ASP A 777 38.94 19.89 -11.89
CA ASP A 777 39.74 20.51 -12.95
C ASP A 777 40.25 19.40 -13.88
N PHE A 778 40.01 19.53 -15.17
CA PHE A 778 40.40 18.53 -16.16
C PHE A 778 40.89 19.14 -17.46
N ILE A 779 41.60 18.33 -18.25
CA ILE A 779 42.02 18.66 -19.61
C ILE A 779 41.65 17.50 -20.56
N VAL A 780 41.24 17.85 -21.78
CA VAL A 780 41.06 16.90 -22.89
C VAL A 780 42.32 16.99 -23.75
N GLU A 781 43.11 15.91 -23.79
CA GLU A 781 44.40 15.95 -24.49
C GLU A 781 44.18 15.98 -26.01
N GLY A 782 44.75 16.99 -26.69
CA GLY A 782 44.65 17.13 -28.14
C GLY A 782 43.49 18.00 -28.65
N GLU A 783 42.62 18.50 -27.76
CA GLU A 783 41.49 19.36 -28.10
C GLU A 783 41.72 20.82 -27.69
N ASP A 784 41.04 21.77 -28.35
CA ASP A 784 41.00 23.17 -27.90
C ASP A 784 40.03 23.29 -26.71
N MET A 785 40.55 23.57 -25.52
CA MET A 785 39.73 23.67 -24.31
C MET A 785 38.70 24.80 -24.38
N LYS A 786 38.85 25.76 -25.30
CA LYS A 786 37.81 26.78 -25.55
C LYS A 786 36.58 26.18 -26.22
N GLU A 787 36.78 25.26 -27.17
CA GLU A 787 35.69 24.55 -27.84
C GLU A 787 34.99 23.60 -26.88
N VAL A 788 35.77 22.87 -26.07
CA VAL A 788 35.25 22.02 -24.99
C VAL A 788 34.39 22.85 -24.03
N ALA A 789 34.86 24.03 -23.61
CA ALA A 789 34.09 24.91 -22.73
C ALA A 789 32.76 25.36 -23.37
N TYR A 790 32.74 25.68 -24.66
CA TYR A 790 31.50 26.04 -25.35
C TYR A 790 30.54 24.88 -25.47
N TRP A 791 31.03 23.67 -25.75
CA TRP A 791 30.21 22.48 -25.83
C TRP A 791 29.56 22.17 -24.47
N ILE A 792 30.33 22.24 -23.38
CA ILE A 792 29.80 22.08 -22.02
C ILE A 792 28.69 23.09 -21.76
N MET A 793 28.93 24.36 -22.08
CA MET A 793 27.95 25.42 -21.85
C MET A 793 26.65 25.25 -22.61
N ALA A 794 26.69 24.56 -23.75
CA ALA A 794 25.52 24.30 -24.59
C ALA A 794 24.77 23.02 -24.19
N ASN A 795 25.47 22.02 -23.65
CA ASN A 795 24.93 20.66 -23.54
C ASN A 795 24.81 20.13 -22.11
N LEU A 796 25.55 20.66 -21.14
CA LEU A 796 25.63 20.09 -19.79
C LEU A 796 25.05 21.00 -18.70
N PRO A 797 24.44 20.43 -17.65
CA PRO A 797 23.88 21.18 -16.53
C PRO A 797 24.96 21.48 -15.49
N PHE A 798 25.83 22.47 -15.71
CA PHE A 798 26.90 22.83 -14.77
C PHE A 798 26.48 23.98 -13.83
N ASP A 799 27.12 24.08 -12.66
CA ASP A 799 26.94 25.22 -11.75
C ASP A 799 27.89 26.36 -12.12
N ARG A 800 29.19 26.08 -12.16
CA ARG A 800 30.21 27.06 -12.55
C ARG A 800 31.25 26.47 -13.48
N LEU A 801 31.69 27.28 -14.45
CA LEU A 801 32.79 26.98 -15.34
C LEU A 801 33.81 28.11 -15.29
N TYR A 802 35.08 27.79 -15.01
CA TYR A 802 36.18 28.74 -15.15
C TYR A 802 37.14 28.28 -16.24
N PHE A 803 37.29 29.13 -17.26
CA PHE A 803 38.18 28.93 -18.39
C PHE A 803 39.45 29.77 -18.22
N TYR A 804 40.62 29.11 -18.27
CA TYR A 804 41.92 29.72 -18.00
C TYR A 804 42.80 29.93 -19.25
N GLY A 805 42.39 29.39 -20.40
CA GLY A 805 43.11 29.42 -21.66
C GLY A 805 42.97 28.10 -22.45
N PRO A 806 43.26 28.09 -23.76
CA PRO A 806 43.00 26.95 -24.65
C PRO A 806 43.85 25.71 -24.31
N ASP A 807 45.05 25.88 -23.75
CA ASP A 807 45.95 24.78 -23.37
C ASP A 807 45.99 24.54 -21.84
N ARG A 808 44.94 24.95 -21.12
CA ARG A 808 44.87 24.86 -19.65
C ARG A 808 43.65 24.07 -19.20
N PRO A 809 43.72 23.41 -18.03
CA PRO A 809 42.57 22.71 -17.48
C PRO A 809 41.37 23.65 -17.31
N ILE A 810 40.17 23.13 -17.56
CA ILE A 810 38.91 23.79 -17.22
C ILE A 810 38.55 23.38 -15.79
N HIS A 811 38.16 24.36 -14.97
CA HIS A 811 37.44 24.07 -13.73
C HIS A 811 35.95 24.01 -14.01
N ILE A 812 35.30 22.95 -13.53
CA ILE A 812 33.86 22.81 -13.61
C ILE A 812 33.30 22.31 -12.27
N SER A 813 32.13 22.82 -11.90
CA SER A 813 31.38 22.35 -10.74
C SER A 813 29.96 21.97 -11.10
N TYR A 814 29.41 21.04 -10.33
CA TYR A 814 28.01 20.64 -10.36
C TYR A 814 27.40 20.81 -8.97
N SER A 815 26.20 21.38 -8.92
CA SER A 815 25.34 21.43 -7.74
C SER A 815 23.88 21.35 -8.17
N ALA A 816 22.99 20.93 -7.27
CA ALA A 816 21.56 20.82 -7.56
C ALA A 816 20.92 22.15 -8.04
N ALA A 817 21.50 23.31 -7.67
CA ALA A 817 21.04 24.61 -8.15
C ALA A 817 21.43 24.90 -9.62
N SER A 818 22.55 24.35 -10.11
CA SER A 818 23.02 24.41 -11.50
C SER A 818 22.88 25.81 -12.15
N ASN A 819 23.58 26.82 -11.62
CA ASN A 819 23.42 28.23 -12.05
C ASN A 819 23.95 28.55 -13.46
N ALA A 820 24.65 27.62 -14.12
CA ALA A 820 25.24 27.78 -15.45
C ALA A 820 26.11 29.05 -15.61
N GLU A 821 26.87 29.42 -14.58
CA GLU A 821 27.72 30.61 -14.60
C GLU A 821 29.12 30.31 -15.18
N ALA A 822 29.43 30.86 -16.35
CA ALA A 822 30.73 30.70 -17.00
C ALA A 822 31.59 31.97 -16.95
N TRP A 823 32.87 31.79 -16.62
CA TRP A 823 33.85 32.87 -16.42
C TRP A 823 35.16 32.59 -17.14
N GLU A 824 35.66 33.58 -17.89
CA GLU A 824 36.99 33.56 -18.50
C GLU A 824 37.94 34.37 -17.63
N LEU A 825 39.03 33.74 -17.18
CA LEU A 825 40.03 34.35 -16.32
C LEU A 825 41.21 34.85 -17.14
N ARG A 826 41.23 36.15 -17.45
CA ARG A 826 42.33 36.77 -18.22
C ARG A 826 43.39 37.35 -17.31
N SER A 827 44.65 37.07 -17.62
CA SER A 827 45.79 37.72 -16.97
C SER A 827 46.03 39.10 -17.58
N LEU A 828 45.98 40.14 -16.76
CA LEU A 828 46.36 41.50 -17.15
C LEU A 828 47.89 41.64 -17.18
N CYS A 829 48.39 42.66 -17.87
CA CYS A 829 49.82 42.96 -18.04
C CYS A 829 50.59 43.15 -16.72
N ASN A 830 49.88 43.40 -15.61
CA ASN A 830 50.42 43.56 -14.25
C ASN A 830 50.38 42.28 -13.40
N GLY A 831 50.06 41.12 -13.99
CA GLY A 831 49.96 39.84 -13.31
C GLY A 831 48.66 39.62 -12.51
N LYS A 832 47.72 40.58 -12.48
CA LYS A 832 46.40 40.39 -11.87
C LYS A 832 45.47 39.62 -12.80
N ILE A 833 44.72 38.66 -12.25
CA ILE A 833 43.71 37.89 -12.97
C ILE A 833 42.35 38.55 -12.76
N VAL A 834 41.61 38.80 -13.84
CA VAL A 834 40.25 39.38 -13.77
C VAL A 834 39.25 38.45 -14.44
N PRO A 835 38.16 38.05 -13.75
CA PRO A 835 37.08 37.28 -14.36
C PRO A 835 36.24 38.15 -15.30
N ARG A 836 35.95 37.65 -16.49
CA ARG A 836 34.94 38.19 -17.40
C ARG A 836 33.88 37.13 -17.68
N SER A 837 32.63 37.56 -17.83
CA SER A 837 31.54 36.65 -18.25
C SER A 837 31.93 35.99 -19.57
N PHE A 838 31.96 34.66 -19.56
CA PHE A 838 32.23 33.86 -20.73
C PHE A 838 30.88 33.55 -21.39
N LYS A 839 30.62 34.17 -22.53
CA LYS A 839 29.34 34.03 -23.26
C LYS A 839 29.54 33.09 -24.42
N LEU A 840 28.52 32.27 -24.72
CA LEU A 840 28.44 31.56 -26.00
C LEU A 840 28.63 32.55 -27.14
N ALA A 841 29.51 32.22 -28.08
CA ALA A 841 29.65 33.02 -29.29
C ALA A 841 28.33 32.99 -30.06
N SER A 842 27.81 34.15 -30.45
CA SER A 842 26.68 34.23 -31.37
C SER A 842 27.13 33.67 -32.72
N ALA A 843 26.59 32.49 -33.07
CA ALA A 843 26.85 31.65 -34.25
C ALA A 843 27.91 30.54 -34.06
N ILE A 844 27.42 29.33 -33.79
CA ILE A 844 28.00 28.08 -34.28
C ILE A 844 26.87 27.40 -35.08
N PRO A 845 27.07 27.03 -36.36
CA PRO A 845 26.05 26.31 -37.12
C PRO A 845 25.86 24.92 -36.52
N THR A 846 24.61 24.50 -36.41
CA THR A 846 24.18 23.15 -36.08
C THR A 846 25.01 22.11 -36.85
N PRO A 847 25.56 21.06 -36.21
CA PRO A 847 26.23 20.02 -36.96
C PRO A 847 25.21 19.32 -37.86
N MET A 848 25.50 19.26 -39.16
CA MET A 848 24.73 18.47 -40.13
C MET A 848 24.76 17.00 -39.70
N SER A 849 23.57 16.40 -39.61
CA SER A 849 23.39 14.95 -39.56
C SER A 849 23.94 14.31 -40.85
N ASN A 850 25.14 13.76 -40.78
CA ASN A 850 25.67 12.85 -41.78
C ASN A 850 26.29 11.64 -41.07
N PHE A 851 25.43 10.71 -40.66
CA PHE A 851 25.78 9.28 -40.52
C PHE A 851 24.49 8.46 -40.67
N GLN A 852 24.02 8.34 -41.91
CA GLN A 852 23.25 7.20 -42.38
C GLN A 852 23.78 6.85 -43.77
N ASN A 853 24.43 5.68 -43.82
CA ASN A 853 24.84 4.86 -44.98
C ASN A 853 26.35 4.56 -44.95
N GLU A 854 26.72 3.46 -44.29
CA GLU A 854 27.32 2.30 -44.95
C GLU A 854 27.70 1.21 -43.91
N ILE A 855 27.14 0.02 -44.16
CA ILE A 855 27.30 -1.32 -43.53
C ILE A 855 26.49 -1.60 -42.26
#